data_AF-A0A401NTB9-F1
#
_entry.id   AF-A0A401NTB9-F1
#
_cell.length_a   1.000
_cell.length_b   1.000
_cell.length_c   1.000
_cell.angle_alpha   90.00
_cell.angle_beta   90.00
_cell.angle_gamma   90.00
#
_symmetry.space_group_name_H-M   'P 1'
#
loop_
_entity.id
_entity.type
_entity.pdbx_description
1 polymer ?
#
loop_
_entity_poly.entity_id
_entity_poly.type
_entity_poly.pdbx_seq_one_letter_code
_entity_poly.pdbx_strand_id
1 'polypeptide(L)'
;MHICPQVEGFVAENDFLHSLLNRVISTKTGDEKGQGLWVTMKMLVGDVPQIRKDYPHLVDRTTVVARKLGFPEIIMPGDVRNDIYISIQYGDFDKYNKTTQKNVEVIMCVCNEDGKIIPNAICLGAGDKLVSEYRSVIYYQVKQPRWIETIKVAIPMEEMQRIHLRFMFRHRSSQESKDKSEKNFAMAFVRLMKDDGTTLQDGAHELLVYKGDSKKMEEANIYAKLPSTRQADFKGSTLSRSNTTLGGGLASSSRDSFTIATLVCSTKLTQNVGLLGLLKWRTKPELLQENLVKLKIVDGEEVVKFLQDTLDALFNIMMEHSKTEKYDILVFDALIYIIGLIADRKFQHFNAVLEAYIKQHFSATLAYKKLMTVLKNYLDICCEGRQCEPILRTLKALEYIFKFIVRSRSLFAQLYEEKEQAEFEESLKKLFESINNLMKSQQATTILLQVASLKYLPSVLHDVVMVFDVKLLSQLLLEFYTSIPPNKLQKQKIQSMTEIVRSELFKKKECRDILLPMMIEELKGQLQQKDEHHQNQDLKYCIELLNSILEVLSKPNVGSTHNHLQQIIAKLFRIVNRTVITMGREHSLIVSNLCREETTFLLGSVSFVQTRGELSFIRYLRWTSVQRASKLSVKHMGE
;
A
#
# COMPACT_ATOMS: atom_id res chain seq x y z
N MET A 1 6.35 -16.08 13.66
CA MET A 1 7.40 -16.21 14.69
C MET A 1 6.71 -16.76 15.92
N HIS A 2 6.94 -18.02 16.28
CA HIS A 2 6.37 -18.60 17.51
C HIS A 2 7.43 -18.54 18.61
N ILE A 3 7.06 -17.95 19.74
CA ILE A 3 7.83 -17.94 20.98
C ILE A 3 7.13 -18.93 21.90
N CYS A 4 7.78 -20.03 22.22
CA CYS A 4 7.30 -20.97 23.24
C CYS A 4 8.23 -20.82 24.45
N PRO A 5 7.87 -20.00 25.45
CA PRO A 5 8.62 -19.99 26.69
C PRO A 5 8.21 -21.23 27.50
N GLN A 6 9.09 -22.21 27.59
CA GLN A 6 8.98 -23.25 28.62
C GLN A 6 9.65 -22.69 29.88
N VAL A 7 8.83 -22.21 30.81
CA VAL A 7 9.30 -21.84 32.15
C VAL A 7 8.94 -23.00 33.08
N GLU A 8 9.86 -23.94 33.24
CA GLU A 8 9.77 -24.89 34.35
C GLU A 8 10.26 -24.22 35.62
N GLY A 9 9.33 -24.00 36.55
CA GLY A 9 9.60 -23.70 37.95
C GLY A 9 10.24 -22.36 38.24
N PHE A 10 9.43 -21.30 38.40
CA PHE A 10 9.58 -20.27 39.44
C PHE A 10 8.34 -19.37 39.40
N VAL A 11 7.38 -19.59 40.30
CA VAL A 11 6.30 -18.64 40.57
C VAL A 11 6.87 -17.62 41.58
N ALA A 12 7.41 -16.51 41.07
CA ALA A 12 7.79 -15.38 41.90
C ALA A 12 6.73 -14.28 41.70
N GLU A 13 5.66 -14.33 42.49
CA GLU A 13 4.54 -13.39 42.38
C GLU A 13 4.89 -11.91 42.67
N ASN A 14 6.15 -11.57 43.05
CA ASN A 14 6.48 -10.23 43.56
C ASN A 14 7.87 -9.67 43.20
N ASP A 15 8.63 -10.25 42.25
CA ASP A 15 9.97 -9.73 41.90
C ASP A 15 10.08 -9.28 40.43
N PHE A 16 10.76 -8.15 40.21
CA PHE A 16 11.04 -7.63 38.87
C PHE A 16 11.83 -8.66 38.06
N LEU A 17 11.38 -8.97 36.83
CA LEU A 17 11.98 -10.02 35.99
C LEU A 17 13.50 -9.84 35.84
N HIS A 18 13.99 -8.61 35.68
CA HIS A 18 15.43 -8.34 35.57
C HIS A 18 16.17 -8.62 36.89
N SER A 19 15.59 -8.32 38.05
CA SER A 19 16.18 -8.64 39.36
C SER A 19 16.18 -10.14 39.62
N LEU A 20 15.11 -10.84 39.21
CA LEU A 20 15.03 -12.29 39.27
C LEU A 20 16.05 -12.94 38.34
N LEU A 21 16.14 -12.48 37.08
CA LEU A 21 17.14 -12.93 36.11
C LEU A 21 18.55 -12.67 36.62
N ASN A 22 18.84 -11.47 37.14
CA ASN A 22 20.16 -11.17 37.70
C ASN A 22 20.50 -12.05 38.89
N ARG A 23 19.53 -12.34 39.77
CA ARG A 23 19.75 -13.24 40.91
C ARG A 23 19.99 -14.68 40.44
N VAL A 24 19.23 -15.19 39.48
CA VAL A 24 19.46 -16.51 38.87
C VAL A 24 20.84 -16.57 38.21
N ILE A 25 21.24 -15.53 37.47
CA ILE A 25 22.57 -15.42 36.84
C ILE A 25 23.70 -15.33 37.89
N SER A 26 23.44 -14.66 39.03
CA SER A 26 24.41 -14.45 40.11
C SER A 26 24.56 -15.67 41.03
N THR A 27 23.55 -16.53 41.09
CA THR A 27 23.56 -17.75 41.92
C THR A 27 24.30 -18.87 41.18
N LYS A 28 25.61 -18.68 40.95
CA LYS A 28 26.49 -19.77 40.52
C LYS A 28 26.86 -20.63 41.72
N THR A 29 25.95 -21.49 42.16
CA THR A 29 26.32 -22.65 42.99
C THR A 29 26.85 -23.74 42.05
N GLY A 30 28.09 -24.17 42.27
CA GLY A 30 28.71 -25.25 41.51
C GLY A 30 27.83 -26.51 41.54
N ASP A 31 27.72 -27.17 40.38
CA ASP A 31 27.03 -28.45 40.15
C ASP A 31 25.50 -28.49 40.03
N GLU A 32 24.88 -27.55 39.30
CA GLU A 32 23.57 -27.82 38.67
C GLU A 32 23.56 -27.45 37.18
N LYS A 33 23.79 -28.45 36.32
CA LYS A 33 23.50 -28.37 34.88
C LYS A 33 21.99 -28.27 34.68
N GLY A 34 21.44 -27.06 34.60
CA GLY A 34 20.04 -26.90 34.18
C GLY A 34 19.36 -25.58 34.49
N GLN A 35 19.90 -24.74 35.39
CA GLN A 35 19.21 -23.50 35.76
C GLN A 35 19.45 -22.39 34.73
N GLY A 36 18.43 -22.09 33.93
CA GLY A 36 18.45 -21.01 32.93
C GLY A 36 17.10 -20.88 32.21
N LEU A 37 16.81 -19.67 31.71
CA LEU A 37 15.66 -19.43 30.83
C LEU A 37 16.07 -19.76 29.38
N TRP A 38 15.45 -20.78 28.79
CA TRP A 38 15.70 -21.16 27.41
C TRP A 38 14.57 -20.64 26.51
N VAL A 39 14.91 -19.80 25.55
CA VAL A 39 13.97 -19.34 24.52
C VAL A 39 14.42 -19.91 23.18
N THR A 40 13.60 -20.79 22.60
CA THR A 40 13.85 -21.34 21.26
C THR A 40 12.93 -20.64 20.27
N MET A 41 13.48 -20.21 19.13
CA MET A 41 12.73 -19.54 18.08
C MET A 41 12.85 -20.31 16.76
N LYS A 42 11.70 -20.65 16.17
CA LYS A 42 11.63 -21.28 14.84
C LYS A 42 10.81 -20.41 13.88
N MET A 43 11.37 -20.14 12.71
CA MET A 43 10.67 -19.45 11.63
C MET A 43 9.86 -20.46 10.82
N LEU A 44 8.56 -20.20 10.67
CA LEU A 44 7.65 -20.97 9.81
C LEU A 44 7.11 -20.01 8.75
N VAL A 45 7.15 -20.42 7.48
CA VAL A 45 6.72 -19.59 6.33
C VAL A 45 5.37 -20.11 5.85
N GLY A 46 4.40 -19.21 5.74
CA GLY A 46 3.02 -19.52 5.33
C GLY A 46 1.99 -18.74 6.14
N ASP A 47 0.73 -18.83 5.75
CA ASP A 47 -0.37 -18.33 6.57
C ASP A 47 -0.70 -19.29 7.73
N VAL A 48 -1.48 -18.86 8.72
CA VAL A 48 -1.81 -19.68 9.90
C VAL A 48 -2.49 -21.01 9.50
N PRO A 49 -3.46 -21.04 8.55
CA PRO A 49 -4.04 -22.30 8.07
C PRO A 49 -3.01 -23.25 7.45
N GLN A 50 -2.12 -22.76 6.59
CA GLN A 50 -1.09 -23.55 5.92
C GLN A 50 -0.07 -24.07 6.94
N ILE A 51 0.41 -23.23 7.86
CA ILE A 51 1.36 -23.63 8.90
C ILE A 51 0.77 -24.73 9.78
N ARG A 52 -0.52 -24.67 10.13
CA ARG A 52 -1.20 -25.74 10.89
C ARG A 52 -1.28 -27.05 10.12
N LYS A 53 -1.39 -26.99 8.78
CA LYS A 53 -1.43 -28.17 7.91
C LYS A 53 -0.04 -28.80 7.73
N ASP A 54 0.96 -27.96 7.51
CA ASP A 54 2.34 -28.38 7.21
C ASP A 54 3.11 -28.77 8.49
N TYR A 55 2.76 -28.16 9.64
CA TYR A 55 3.41 -28.37 10.93
C TYR A 55 2.41 -28.61 12.09
N PRO A 56 1.53 -29.62 12.01
CA PRO A 56 0.49 -29.86 13.02
C PRO A 56 1.04 -30.22 14.40
N HIS A 57 2.28 -30.73 14.46
CA HIS A 57 2.98 -31.07 15.71
C HIS A 57 3.58 -29.84 16.41
N LEU A 58 3.69 -28.70 15.72
CA LEU A 58 4.22 -27.44 16.28
C LEU A 58 3.12 -26.40 16.49
N VAL A 59 2.11 -26.38 15.62
CA VAL A 59 1.02 -25.42 15.66
C VAL A 59 -0.29 -26.17 15.54
N ASP A 60 -0.95 -26.33 16.67
CA ASP A 60 -2.27 -26.94 16.77
C ASP A 60 -3.38 -25.87 16.86
N ARG A 61 -4.60 -26.28 17.23
CA ARG A 61 -5.72 -25.36 17.45
C ARG A 61 -5.65 -24.62 18.79
N THR A 62 -4.94 -25.16 19.77
CA THR A 62 -4.80 -24.56 21.12
C THR A 62 -3.66 -23.56 21.20
N THR A 63 -2.76 -23.57 20.20
CA THR A 63 -1.63 -22.65 20.08
C THR A 63 -2.12 -21.21 20.07
N VAL A 64 -1.73 -20.47 21.10
CA VAL A 64 -2.02 -19.06 21.25
C VAL A 64 -1.33 -18.27 20.14
N VAL A 65 -2.09 -17.42 19.45
CA VAL A 65 -1.57 -16.54 18.40
C VAL A 65 -1.47 -15.12 18.94
N ALA A 66 -0.24 -14.66 19.14
CA ALA A 66 0.05 -13.25 19.38
C ALA A 66 0.22 -12.52 18.04
N ARG A 67 -0.54 -11.44 17.82
CA ARG A 67 -0.38 -10.57 16.65
C ARG A 67 0.81 -9.64 16.87
N LYS A 68 1.48 -9.23 15.79
CA LYS A 68 2.53 -8.19 15.82
C LYS A 68 1.98 -6.92 16.50
N LEU A 69 2.76 -6.31 17.39
CA LEU A 69 2.48 -4.96 17.89
C LEU A 69 2.61 -3.96 16.72
N GLY A 70 1.59 -3.16 16.48
CA GLY A 70 1.48 -2.39 15.24
C GLY A 70 1.00 -3.22 14.06
N PHE A 71 1.02 -2.66 12.86
CA PHE A 71 0.55 -3.34 11.66
C PHE A 71 1.63 -4.23 11.00
N PRO A 72 1.22 -5.33 10.32
CA PRO A 72 2.07 -5.94 9.32
C PRO A 72 2.39 -4.93 8.20
N GLU A 73 3.44 -5.21 7.43
CA GLU A 73 3.86 -4.34 6.32
C GLU A 73 2.78 -4.23 5.22
N ILE A 74 1.93 -5.25 5.11
CA ILE A 74 0.84 -5.33 4.14
C ILE A 74 -0.46 -5.60 4.91
N ILE A 75 -1.46 -4.77 4.68
CA ILE A 75 -2.82 -4.95 5.16
C ILE A 75 -3.68 -5.27 3.94
N MET A 76 -4.16 -6.51 3.85
CA MET A 76 -5.00 -6.93 2.73
C MET A 76 -6.41 -6.31 2.87
N PRO A 77 -7.09 -6.01 1.74
CA PRO A 77 -8.47 -5.54 1.80
C PRO A 77 -9.36 -6.55 2.54
N GLY A 78 -10.25 -6.07 3.40
CA GLY A 78 -11.10 -6.89 4.26
C GLY A 78 -10.49 -7.33 5.60
N ASP A 79 -9.21 -7.09 5.87
CA ASP A 79 -8.63 -7.40 7.19
C ASP A 79 -9.14 -6.42 8.26
N VAL A 80 -9.95 -6.93 9.19
CA VAL A 80 -10.51 -6.15 10.29
C VAL A 80 -9.67 -6.36 11.55
N ARG A 81 -9.10 -5.27 12.06
CA ARG A 81 -8.34 -5.26 13.31
C ARG A 81 -8.73 -4.06 14.15
N ASN A 82 -8.90 -4.28 15.45
CA ASN A 82 -9.14 -3.23 16.44
C ASN A 82 -8.46 -3.60 17.76
N ASP A 83 -7.12 -3.58 17.78
CA ASP A 83 -6.36 -3.79 19.01
C ASP A 83 -5.87 -2.44 19.55
N ILE A 84 -6.09 -2.18 20.83
CA ILE A 84 -5.61 -0.96 21.49
C ILE A 84 -4.69 -1.37 22.62
N TYR A 85 -3.41 -1.02 22.49
CA TYR A 85 -2.40 -1.32 23.49
C TYR A 85 -2.13 -0.08 24.33
N ILE A 86 -2.12 -0.30 25.64
CA ILE A 86 -1.82 0.71 26.64
C ILE A 86 -0.59 0.23 27.40
N SER A 87 0.47 1.02 27.37
CA SER A 87 1.70 0.76 28.09
C SER A 87 1.79 1.70 29.27
N ILE A 88 1.79 1.16 30.49
CA ILE A 88 2.03 1.95 31.69
C ILE A 88 3.54 2.11 31.82
N GLN A 89 4.05 3.32 31.61
CA GLN A 89 5.49 3.55 31.45
C GLN A 89 6.15 3.99 32.75
N TYR A 90 5.82 5.19 33.22
CA TYR A 90 6.54 5.89 34.27
C TYR A 90 5.58 6.61 35.21
N GLY A 91 5.96 6.70 36.48
CA GLY A 91 5.34 7.65 37.40
C GLY A 91 6.39 8.32 38.28
N ASP A 92 6.06 9.51 38.79
CA ASP A 92 6.81 10.21 39.82
C ASP A 92 5.84 10.51 40.97
N PHE A 93 6.06 9.91 42.14
CA PHE A 93 5.21 10.13 43.31
C PHE A 93 6.06 10.59 44.48
N ASP A 94 5.85 11.83 44.91
CA ASP A 94 6.62 12.41 46.00
C ASP A 94 6.19 11.84 47.37
N LYS A 95 7.08 11.91 48.36
CA LYS A 95 6.85 11.36 49.71
C LYS A 95 5.99 12.24 50.62
N TYR A 96 5.53 13.42 50.17
CA TYR A 96 4.65 14.37 50.89
C TYR A 96 4.78 14.32 52.43
N ASN A 97 5.81 14.98 52.96
CA ASN A 97 6.13 15.10 54.39
C ASN A 97 6.34 13.77 55.16
N LYS A 98 6.27 12.60 54.52
CA LYS A 98 6.60 11.31 55.12
C LYS A 98 8.09 10.99 55.00
N THR A 99 8.59 10.12 55.87
CA THR A 99 9.99 9.67 55.91
C THR A 99 10.32 8.70 54.77
N THR A 100 9.39 7.79 54.44
CA THR A 100 9.55 6.74 53.43
C THR A 100 8.77 7.03 52.14
N GLN A 101 9.26 6.50 51.02
CA GLN A 101 8.52 6.51 49.75
C GLN A 101 7.32 5.57 49.78
N LYS A 102 6.32 5.84 48.95
CA LYS A 102 5.16 4.95 48.79
C LYS A 102 5.51 3.78 47.88
N ASN A 103 5.10 2.57 48.26
CA ASN A 103 5.00 1.45 47.34
C ASN A 103 3.72 1.65 46.52
N VAL A 104 3.84 2.03 45.25
CA VAL A 104 2.71 2.44 44.41
C VAL A 104 2.22 1.26 43.58
N GLU A 105 0.95 0.94 43.71
CA GLU A 105 0.20 0.05 42.81
C GLU A 105 -0.71 0.92 41.92
N VAL A 106 -0.67 0.68 40.61
CA VAL A 106 -1.56 1.30 39.63
C VAL A 106 -2.66 0.30 39.31
N ILE A 107 -3.91 0.70 39.56
CA ILE A 107 -5.10 -0.08 39.21
C ILE A 107 -5.72 0.56 37.97
N MET A 108 -5.69 -0.13 36.84
CA MET A 108 -6.36 0.32 35.61
C MET A 108 -7.70 -0.39 35.47
N CYS A 109 -8.75 0.38 35.18
CA CYS A 109 -10.05 -0.13 34.79
C CYS A 109 -10.56 0.62 33.55
N VAL A 110 -11.38 -0.06 32.75
CA VAL A 110 -12.12 0.59 31.67
C VAL A 110 -13.50 0.95 32.18
N CYS A 111 -13.87 2.22 32.07
CA CYS A 111 -15.12 2.76 32.57
C CYS A 111 -15.99 3.23 31.39
N ASN A 112 -17.31 3.14 31.57
CA ASN A 112 -18.27 3.80 30.68
C ASN A 112 -18.46 5.29 31.07
N GLU A 113 -19.30 6.03 30.33
CA GLU A 113 -19.66 7.44 30.58
C GLU A 113 -20.13 7.71 32.03
N ASP A 114 -20.82 6.76 32.66
CA ASP A 114 -21.30 6.88 34.04
C ASP A 114 -20.22 6.61 35.10
N GLY A 115 -19.03 6.14 34.70
CA GLY A 115 -17.95 5.74 35.60
C GLY A 115 -18.04 4.30 36.11
N LYS A 116 -18.96 3.49 35.59
CA LYS A 116 -19.08 2.07 35.89
C LYS A 116 -18.01 1.27 35.16
N ILE A 117 -17.42 0.30 35.84
CA ILE A 117 -16.38 -0.56 35.28
C ILE A 117 -17.02 -1.54 34.29
N ILE A 118 -16.45 -1.62 33.08
CA ILE A 118 -16.85 -2.60 32.07
C ILE A 118 -16.18 -3.93 32.41
N PRO A 119 -16.96 -5.00 32.63
CA PRO A 119 -16.39 -6.29 33.00
C PRO A 119 -15.61 -6.90 31.83
N ASN A 120 -14.51 -7.60 32.13
CA ASN A 120 -13.74 -8.37 31.14
C ASN A 120 -13.23 -7.53 29.94
N ALA A 121 -12.88 -6.27 30.17
CA ALA A 121 -12.46 -5.34 29.12
C ALA A 121 -10.94 -5.32 28.86
N ILE A 122 -10.13 -6.01 29.67
CA ILE A 122 -8.66 -5.94 29.64
C ILE A 122 -8.08 -7.33 29.40
N CYS A 123 -7.05 -7.41 28.55
CA CYS A 123 -6.30 -8.60 28.21
C CYS A 123 -4.81 -8.37 28.51
N LEU A 124 -4.24 -9.17 29.42
CA LEU A 124 -2.86 -9.00 29.91
C LEU A 124 -1.83 -9.59 28.96
N GLY A 125 -2.15 -10.74 28.38
CA GLY A 125 -1.31 -11.43 27.41
C GLY A 125 -2.16 -12.14 26.36
N ALA A 126 -1.53 -12.52 25.24
CA ALA A 126 -2.19 -13.39 24.28
C ALA A 126 -2.54 -14.72 24.96
N GLY A 127 -3.80 -15.15 24.86
CA GLY A 127 -4.27 -16.41 25.45
C GLY A 127 -4.76 -16.30 26.91
N ASP A 128 -4.54 -15.17 27.58
CA ASP A 128 -5.05 -14.96 28.93
C ASP A 128 -6.55 -14.67 28.95
N LYS A 129 -7.19 -15.03 30.06
CA LYS A 129 -8.58 -14.66 30.32
C LYS A 129 -8.71 -13.15 30.44
N LEU A 130 -9.84 -12.64 29.96
CA LEU A 130 -10.18 -11.23 30.10
C LEU A 130 -10.42 -10.89 31.58
N VAL A 131 -9.96 -9.72 32.00
CA VAL A 131 -10.09 -9.19 33.35
C VAL A 131 -10.75 -7.81 33.33
N SER A 132 -11.46 -7.46 34.41
CA SER A 132 -12.11 -6.15 34.54
C SER A 132 -11.16 -5.07 35.07
N GLU A 133 -10.15 -5.49 35.82
CA GLU A 133 -9.16 -4.61 36.45
C GLU A 133 -7.77 -5.19 36.23
N TYR A 134 -6.84 -4.31 35.88
CA TYR A 134 -5.42 -4.60 35.87
C TYR A 134 -4.74 -3.97 37.08
N ARG A 135 -3.75 -4.66 37.64
CA ARG A 135 -2.92 -4.18 38.75
C ARG A 135 -1.45 -4.30 38.36
N SER A 136 -0.71 -3.21 38.50
CA SER A 136 0.70 -3.17 38.15
C SER A 136 1.58 -3.89 39.16
N VAL A 137 2.82 -4.20 38.76
CA VAL A 137 3.89 -4.56 39.69
C VAL A 137 4.15 -3.41 40.68
N ILE A 138 4.54 -3.77 41.90
CA ILE A 138 4.80 -2.82 42.99
C ILE A 138 6.31 -2.75 43.23
N TYR A 139 6.89 -1.57 43.07
CA TYR A 139 8.30 -1.32 43.38
C TYR A 139 8.46 -0.80 44.81
N TYR A 140 9.23 -1.50 45.63
CA TYR A 140 9.41 -1.16 47.04
C TYR A 140 10.18 0.15 47.24
N GLN A 141 9.54 1.14 47.84
CA GLN A 141 10.07 2.47 48.15
C GLN A 141 10.74 3.20 46.98
N VAL A 142 10.30 2.93 45.76
CA VAL A 142 10.80 3.61 44.56
C VAL A 142 9.93 4.82 44.25
N LYS A 143 10.53 6.02 44.32
CA LYS A 143 9.87 7.29 43.97
C LYS A 143 9.39 7.32 42.51
N GLN A 144 10.21 6.77 41.62
CA GLN A 144 10.06 6.84 40.17
C GLN A 144 9.90 5.44 39.56
N PRO A 145 8.77 4.76 39.79
CA PRO A 145 8.54 3.43 39.24
C PRO A 145 8.51 3.45 37.70
N ARG A 146 9.19 2.48 37.09
CA ARG A 146 9.17 2.23 35.65
C ARG A 146 8.54 0.86 35.41
N TRP A 147 7.26 0.84 35.09
CA TRP A 147 6.52 -0.40 34.89
C TRP A 147 6.85 -1.02 33.53
N ILE A 148 6.68 -0.25 32.45
CA ILE A 148 6.86 -0.72 31.07
C ILE A 148 6.00 -1.98 30.82
N GLU A 149 4.78 -1.96 31.37
CA GLU A 149 3.83 -3.07 31.27
C GLU A 149 2.80 -2.72 30.20
N THR A 150 2.72 -3.55 29.15
CA THR A 150 1.79 -3.36 28.02
C THR A 150 0.61 -4.29 28.15
N ILE A 151 -0.59 -3.71 28.12
CA ILE A 151 -1.87 -4.43 28.21
C ILE A 151 -2.75 -4.04 27.03
N LYS A 152 -3.65 -4.95 26.64
CA LYS A 152 -4.57 -4.73 25.52
C LYS A 152 -5.98 -4.46 26.05
N VAL A 153 -6.61 -3.40 25.56
CA VAL A 153 -8.03 -3.12 25.77
C VAL A 153 -8.84 -3.91 24.75
N ALA A 154 -9.76 -4.75 25.23
CA ALA A 154 -10.56 -5.67 24.44
C ALA A 154 -12.05 -5.26 24.51
N ILE A 155 -12.42 -4.23 23.74
CA ILE A 155 -13.78 -3.68 23.72
C ILE A 155 -14.27 -3.60 22.27
N PRO A 156 -15.57 -3.86 22.02
CA PRO A 156 -16.19 -3.62 20.71
C PRO A 156 -15.98 -2.19 20.23
N MET A 157 -15.78 -2.01 18.92
CA MET A 157 -15.47 -0.70 18.33
C MET A 157 -16.62 0.32 18.46
N GLU A 158 -17.85 -0.18 18.59
CA GLU A 158 -19.07 0.62 18.72
C GLU A 158 -19.15 1.33 20.09
N GLU A 159 -18.57 0.73 21.13
CA GLU A 159 -18.58 1.27 22.50
C GLU A 159 -17.42 2.24 22.77
N MET A 160 -16.43 2.29 21.88
CA MET A 160 -15.20 3.09 22.03
C MET A 160 -15.44 4.59 22.30
N GLN A 161 -16.54 5.15 21.82
CA GLN A 161 -16.89 6.56 22.02
C GLN A 161 -17.34 6.87 23.46
N ARG A 162 -17.82 5.86 24.17
CA ARG A 162 -18.48 5.99 25.48
C ARG A 162 -17.60 5.52 26.64
N ILE A 163 -16.31 5.33 26.39
CA ILE A 163 -15.39 4.74 27.36
C ILE A 163 -14.19 5.63 27.64
N HIS A 164 -13.65 5.46 28.85
CA HIS A 164 -12.39 6.03 29.26
C HIS A 164 -11.63 5.06 30.15
N LEU A 165 -10.31 5.22 30.19
CA LEU A 165 -9.46 4.49 31.11
C LEU A 165 -9.33 5.31 32.39
N ARG A 166 -9.52 4.65 33.52
CA ARG A 166 -9.28 5.22 34.84
C ARG A 166 -8.15 4.47 35.53
N PHE A 167 -7.19 5.24 36.04
CA PHE A 167 -6.04 4.79 36.79
C PHE A 167 -6.18 5.25 38.24
N MET A 168 -6.19 4.32 39.17
CA MET A 168 -6.21 4.60 40.61
C MET A 168 -4.86 4.25 41.20
N PHE A 169 -4.34 5.11 42.07
CA PHE A 169 -3.06 4.89 42.73
C PHE A 169 -3.28 4.50 44.19
N ARG A 170 -2.78 3.33 44.57
CA ARG A 170 -2.88 2.78 45.93
C ARG A 170 -1.50 2.60 46.54
N HIS A 171 -1.38 2.86 47.84
CA HIS A 171 -0.20 2.50 48.59
C HIS A 171 -0.34 1.05 49.09
N ARG A 172 0.66 0.21 48.83
CA ARG A 172 0.71 -1.17 49.32
C ARG A 172 1.63 -1.28 50.52
N SER A 173 1.09 -1.67 51.67
CA SER A 173 1.88 -1.81 52.90
C SER A 173 2.52 -3.20 52.94
N SER A 174 3.74 -3.31 53.47
CA SER A 174 4.35 -4.61 53.76
C SER A 174 3.59 -5.38 54.85
N GLN A 175 2.73 -4.70 55.63
CA GLN A 175 1.88 -5.32 56.65
C GLN A 175 0.44 -5.48 56.13
N GLU A 176 -0.01 -6.72 55.99
CA GLU A 176 -1.33 -7.06 55.40
C GLU A 176 -2.52 -6.40 56.11
N SER A 177 -2.48 -6.29 57.45
CA SER A 177 -3.55 -5.66 58.23
C SER A 177 -3.67 -4.16 57.98
N LYS A 178 -2.55 -3.46 57.73
CA LYS A 178 -2.54 -2.05 57.35
C LYS A 178 -2.95 -1.88 55.89
N ASP A 179 -2.47 -2.76 55.03
CA ASP A 179 -2.75 -2.76 53.60
C ASP A 179 -4.25 -2.85 53.26
N LYS A 180 -5.00 -3.70 53.97
CA LYS A 180 -6.46 -3.81 53.78
C LYS A 180 -7.22 -2.50 54.07
N SER A 181 -6.64 -1.61 54.87
CA SER A 181 -7.23 -0.31 55.22
C SER A 181 -6.78 0.86 54.33
N GLU A 182 -5.79 0.63 53.45
CA GLU A 182 -5.26 1.67 52.56
C GLU A 182 -6.27 2.03 51.47
N LYS A 183 -6.56 3.32 51.37
CA LYS A 183 -7.44 3.88 50.33
C LYS A 183 -6.63 4.35 49.14
N ASN A 184 -7.31 4.49 48.01
CA ASN A 184 -6.70 5.09 46.83
C ASN A 184 -6.40 6.57 47.13
N PHE A 185 -5.16 6.98 46.90
CA PHE A 185 -4.69 8.32 47.30
C PHE A 185 -4.69 9.33 46.14
N ALA A 186 -4.75 8.84 44.90
CA ALA A 186 -4.79 9.65 43.70
C ALA A 186 -5.48 8.90 42.56
N MET A 187 -5.86 9.65 41.52
CA MET A 187 -6.54 9.16 40.33
C MET A 187 -6.06 9.90 39.07
N ALA A 188 -5.97 9.21 37.94
CA ALA A 188 -5.80 9.80 36.61
C ALA A 188 -6.77 9.14 35.64
N PHE A 189 -7.09 9.79 34.53
CA PHE A 189 -7.94 9.20 33.49
C PHE A 189 -7.60 9.72 32.10
N VAL A 190 -7.98 8.98 31.08
CA VAL A 190 -7.87 9.38 29.68
C VAL A 190 -9.00 8.79 28.85
N ARG A 191 -9.53 9.57 27.91
CA ARG A 191 -10.52 9.08 26.92
C ARG A 191 -9.78 8.49 25.74
N LEU A 192 -10.24 7.33 25.26
CA LEU A 192 -9.64 6.67 24.10
C LEU A 192 -10.10 7.29 22.76
N MET A 193 -11.23 8.01 22.79
CA MET A 193 -11.70 8.83 21.68
C MET A 193 -11.78 10.29 22.10
N LYS A 194 -11.40 11.18 21.19
CA LYS A 194 -11.52 12.62 21.33
C LYS A 194 -12.93 13.07 20.95
N ASP A 195 -13.28 14.30 21.31
CA ASP A 195 -14.60 14.88 21.02
C ASP A 195 -14.84 15.09 19.51
N ASP A 196 -13.77 15.12 18.69
CA ASP A 196 -13.85 15.16 17.22
C ASP A 196 -14.14 13.77 16.59
N GLY A 197 -14.20 12.72 17.41
CA GLY A 197 -14.43 11.34 16.99
C GLY A 197 -13.20 10.58 16.51
N THR A 198 -12.00 11.18 16.56
CA THR A 198 -10.73 10.47 16.31
C THR A 198 -10.26 9.73 17.55
N THR A 199 -9.41 8.73 17.36
CA THR A 199 -8.78 8.03 18.49
C THR A 199 -7.65 8.84 19.11
N LEU A 200 -7.31 8.53 20.36
CA LEU A 200 -6.13 9.07 21.01
C LEU A 200 -4.88 8.79 20.17
N GLN A 201 -4.01 9.79 20.03
CA GLN A 201 -2.79 9.72 19.22
C GLN A 201 -1.83 8.69 19.77
N ASP A 202 -1.11 7.99 18.90
CA ASP A 202 -0.07 7.05 19.34
C ASP A 202 1.12 7.79 19.97
N GLY A 203 1.72 7.17 20.98
CA GLY A 203 2.87 7.73 21.69
C GLY A 203 2.61 7.95 23.18
N ALA A 204 3.48 8.74 23.82
CA ALA A 204 3.46 8.97 25.25
C ALA A 204 2.53 10.13 25.64
N HIS A 205 1.75 9.92 26.71
CA HIS A 205 0.78 10.86 27.25
C HIS A 205 1.08 11.10 28.73
N GLU A 206 1.40 12.35 29.09
CA GLU A 206 1.54 12.76 30.49
C GLU A 206 0.16 13.14 31.06
N LEU A 207 -0.37 12.26 31.91
CA LEU A 207 -1.68 12.40 32.53
C LEU A 207 -1.61 13.29 33.78
N LEU A 208 -2.68 14.05 34.00
CA LEU A 208 -2.87 14.81 35.23
C LEU A 208 -3.28 13.88 36.38
N VAL A 209 -2.57 14.00 37.50
CA VAL A 209 -2.83 13.21 38.71
C VAL A 209 -3.72 14.02 39.66
N TYR A 210 -4.94 13.57 39.87
CA TYR A 210 -5.94 14.17 40.75
C TYR A 210 -5.92 13.57 42.15
N LYS A 211 -6.15 14.42 43.16
CA LYS A 211 -6.23 14.07 44.59
C LYS A 211 -7.53 14.59 45.19
N GLY A 212 -8.06 13.89 46.18
CA GLY A 212 -9.34 14.22 46.80
C GLY A 212 -9.90 13.05 47.61
N ASP A 213 -11.21 13.05 47.84
CA ASP A 213 -11.88 11.93 48.49
C ASP A 213 -12.02 10.73 47.54
N SER A 214 -11.82 9.50 48.06
CA SER A 214 -11.79 8.28 47.26
C SER A 214 -13.10 8.01 46.54
N LYS A 215 -14.26 8.36 47.13
CA LYS A 215 -15.56 8.16 46.46
C LYS A 215 -15.73 9.13 45.29
N LYS A 216 -15.33 10.39 45.47
CA LYS A 216 -15.38 11.41 44.42
C LYS A 216 -14.46 11.09 43.23
N MET A 217 -13.35 10.39 43.46
CA MET A 217 -12.48 9.91 42.37
C MET A 217 -13.13 8.84 41.50
N GLU A 218 -14.17 8.17 41.99
CA GLU A 218 -14.88 7.14 41.25
C GLU A 218 -16.03 7.70 40.39
N GLU A 219 -16.54 8.89 40.73
CA GLU A 219 -17.67 9.54 40.07
C GLU A 219 -17.29 10.25 38.75
N ALA A 220 -17.64 9.66 37.61
CA ALA A 220 -17.30 10.21 36.28
C ALA A 220 -17.83 11.63 36.05
N ASN A 221 -19.00 11.97 36.59
CA ASN A 221 -19.60 13.30 36.46
C ASN A 221 -18.69 14.43 37.00
N ILE A 222 -17.80 14.10 37.94
CA ILE A 222 -16.87 15.03 38.56
C ILE A 222 -15.63 15.18 37.67
N TYR A 223 -14.92 14.08 37.42
CA TYR A 223 -13.62 14.16 36.74
C TYR A 223 -13.72 14.24 35.21
N ALA A 224 -14.79 13.78 34.58
CA ALA A 224 -14.90 13.78 33.12
C ALA A 224 -14.90 15.18 32.50
N LYS A 225 -15.24 16.22 33.28
CA LYS A 225 -15.18 17.64 32.87
C LYS A 225 -13.78 18.25 33.00
N LEU A 226 -12.86 17.55 33.64
CA LEU A 226 -11.49 18.00 33.89
C LEU A 226 -10.57 17.60 32.72
N PRO A 227 -9.45 18.31 32.50
CA PRO A 227 -8.48 17.92 31.48
C PRO A 227 -7.78 16.60 31.84
N SER A 228 -7.62 15.68 30.90
CA SER A 228 -6.95 14.39 31.14
C SER A 228 -5.42 14.46 31.05
N THR A 229 -4.90 15.27 30.12
CA THR A 229 -3.46 15.40 29.82
C THR A 229 -2.95 16.80 30.10
N ARG A 230 -1.66 16.93 30.45
CA ARG A 230 -0.96 18.23 30.46
C ARG A 230 -0.78 18.68 29.00
N GLN A 231 -1.60 19.61 28.51
CA GLN A 231 -1.45 20.16 27.16
C GLN A 231 -0.16 20.99 27.05
N ALA A 232 0.59 20.81 25.96
CA ALA A 232 1.77 21.61 25.60
C ALA A 232 1.42 22.98 24.96
N ASP A 233 0.13 23.26 24.70
CA ASP A 233 -0.33 24.39 23.87
C ASP A 233 -0.85 25.60 24.66
N PHE A 234 -0.17 25.98 25.74
CA PHE A 234 -0.32 27.32 26.34
C PHE A 234 1.05 27.98 26.54
N LYS A 235 1.63 28.46 25.44
CA LYS A 235 2.59 29.59 25.49
C LYS A 235 1.80 30.84 25.89
N GLY A 236 1.52 31.03 27.18
CA GLY A 236 0.85 32.26 27.60
C GLY A 236 0.25 32.36 29.00
N SER A 237 0.31 31.35 29.87
CA SER A 237 -0.09 31.55 31.28
C SER A 237 1.07 31.27 32.21
N THR A 238 1.50 32.32 32.88
CA THR A 238 2.44 32.33 34.00
C THR A 238 2.23 31.15 34.94
N LEU A 239 3.33 30.48 35.27
CA LEU A 239 3.38 29.39 36.25
C LEU A 239 2.79 29.85 37.58
N SER A 240 1.60 29.35 37.92
CA SER A 240 1.12 29.31 39.30
C SER A 240 1.36 27.91 39.87
N ARG A 241 2.38 27.79 40.73
CA ARG A 241 2.79 26.56 41.45
C ARG A 241 1.85 26.27 42.64
N SER A 242 0.55 26.29 42.41
CA SER A 242 -0.47 26.09 43.45
C SER A 242 -1.45 25.00 43.02
N ASN A 243 -1.81 24.10 43.94
CA ASN A 243 -2.86 23.11 43.73
C ASN A 243 -4.17 23.86 43.41
N THR A 244 -4.56 23.93 42.14
CA THR A 244 -5.83 24.51 41.75
C THR A 244 -6.92 23.48 42.03
N THR A 245 -7.85 23.82 42.93
CA THR A 245 -9.11 23.10 43.09
C THR A 245 -9.96 23.39 41.86
N LEU A 246 -9.80 22.56 40.84
CA LEU A 246 -10.67 22.55 39.67
C LEU A 246 -11.99 21.93 40.16
N GLY A 247 -13.12 22.60 39.89
CA GLY A 247 -14.41 22.35 40.57
C GLY A 247 -14.80 20.87 40.74
N GLY A 248 -15.54 20.55 41.81
CA GLY A 248 -16.02 19.20 42.12
C GLY A 248 -15.28 18.48 43.26
N GLY A 249 -14.32 19.14 43.93
CA GLY A 249 -13.64 18.60 45.12
C GLY A 249 -12.42 17.72 44.84
N LEU A 250 -11.93 17.74 43.59
CA LEU A 250 -10.65 17.15 43.19
C LEU A 250 -9.61 18.27 42.96
N ALA A 251 -8.38 18.06 43.41
CA ALA A 251 -7.26 18.96 43.20
C ALA A 251 -6.23 18.31 42.28
N SER A 252 -5.72 19.05 41.30
CA SER A 252 -4.63 18.58 40.45
C SER A 252 -3.30 18.64 41.20
N SER A 253 -2.54 17.53 41.18
CA SER A 253 -1.22 17.43 41.78
C SER A 253 -0.17 17.98 40.82
N SER A 254 0.54 19.03 41.24
CA SER A 254 1.67 19.58 40.47
C SER A 254 2.98 18.81 40.69
N ARG A 255 3.10 18.03 41.78
CA ARG A 255 4.35 17.32 42.14
C ARG A 255 4.39 15.86 41.69
N ASP A 256 3.23 15.27 41.39
CA ASP A 256 3.18 13.91 40.87
C ASP A 256 2.99 13.95 39.36
N SER A 257 3.58 12.98 38.66
CA SER A 257 3.37 12.77 37.23
C SER A 257 3.13 11.29 36.94
N PHE A 258 2.37 11.03 35.89
CA PHE A 258 2.08 9.69 35.42
C PHE A 258 2.05 9.68 33.90
N THR A 259 2.83 8.79 33.30
CA THR A 259 2.97 8.69 31.85
C THR A 259 2.55 7.31 31.38
N ILE A 260 1.61 7.30 30.44
CA ILE A 260 1.24 6.11 29.67
C ILE A 260 1.71 6.27 28.23
N ALA A 261 1.78 5.18 27.48
CA ALA A 261 1.84 5.26 26.03
C ALA A 261 0.72 4.44 25.40
N THR A 262 0.17 4.93 24.29
CA THR A 262 -0.87 4.25 23.55
C THR A 262 -0.39 3.85 22.16
N LEU A 263 -0.85 2.70 21.70
CA LEU A 263 -0.64 2.20 20.34
C LEU A 263 -1.95 1.61 19.81
N VAL A 264 -2.61 2.32 18.91
CA VAL A 264 -3.92 1.99 18.36
C VAL A 264 -3.76 1.28 17.01
N CYS A 265 -3.91 -0.04 17.03
CA CYS A 265 -3.89 -0.88 15.85
C CYS A 265 -5.33 -1.13 15.34
N SER A 266 -5.99 -0.07 14.83
CA SER A 266 -7.37 -0.16 14.31
C SER A 266 -7.46 0.12 12.82
N THR A 267 -8.00 -0.82 12.01
CA THR A 267 -8.34 -0.57 10.59
C THR A 267 -9.70 0.09 10.41
N LYS A 268 -10.36 0.48 11.51
CA LYS A 268 -11.69 1.15 11.47
C LYS A 268 -11.73 2.49 12.18
N LEU A 269 -10.81 2.75 13.09
CA LEU A 269 -10.74 4.00 13.84
C LEU A 269 -9.45 4.74 13.53
N THR A 270 -9.58 5.87 12.84
CA THR A 270 -8.45 6.73 12.47
C THR A 270 -8.08 7.72 13.58
N GLN A 271 -6.82 8.13 13.58
CA GLN A 271 -6.28 9.22 14.39
C GLN A 271 -6.30 10.57 13.67
N ASN A 272 -6.60 10.60 12.37
CA ASN A 272 -6.58 11.82 11.57
C ASN A 272 -7.99 12.39 11.35
N VAL A 273 -8.18 13.67 11.70
CA VAL A 273 -9.47 14.37 11.60
C VAL A 273 -9.94 14.52 10.16
N GLY A 274 -9.02 14.83 9.23
CA GLY A 274 -9.35 15.01 7.81
C GLY A 274 -9.79 13.70 7.16
N LEU A 275 -9.08 12.61 7.45
CA LEU A 275 -9.47 11.27 6.97
C LEU A 275 -10.79 10.83 7.59
N LEU A 276 -11.00 11.04 8.90
CA LEU A 276 -12.27 10.74 9.55
C LEU A 276 -13.43 11.51 8.92
N GLY A 277 -13.23 12.79 8.64
CA GLY A 277 -14.21 13.65 7.98
C GLY A 277 -14.58 13.15 6.58
N LEU A 278 -13.62 12.56 5.86
CA LEU A 278 -13.89 11.90 4.57
C LEU A 278 -14.63 10.57 4.75
N LEU A 279 -14.23 9.73 5.70
CA LEU A 279 -14.88 8.44 5.94
C LEU A 279 -16.33 8.60 6.45
N LYS A 280 -16.58 9.64 7.25
CA LYS A 280 -17.90 10.03 7.78
C LYS A 280 -18.51 11.23 7.05
N TRP A 281 -18.23 11.38 5.76
CA TRP A 281 -18.64 12.56 5.00
C TRP A 281 -20.15 12.84 5.02
N ARG A 282 -20.99 11.80 5.15
CA ARG A 282 -22.46 11.94 5.26
C ARG A 282 -22.92 12.64 6.53
N THR A 283 -22.10 12.69 7.58
CA THR A 283 -22.45 13.35 8.85
C THR A 283 -22.35 14.87 8.76
N LYS A 284 -21.42 15.38 7.95
CA LYS A 284 -21.15 16.82 7.75
C LYS A 284 -20.86 17.12 6.27
N PRO A 285 -21.86 17.02 5.37
CA PRO A 285 -21.67 17.18 3.93
C PRO A 285 -21.15 18.57 3.54
N GLU A 286 -21.38 19.59 4.35
CA GLU A 286 -20.88 20.96 4.17
C GLU A 286 -19.34 21.04 4.21
N LEU A 287 -18.67 20.14 4.93
CA LEU A 287 -17.20 20.09 5.04
C LEU A 287 -16.55 19.18 3.98
N LEU A 288 -17.33 18.53 3.11
CA LEU A 288 -16.83 17.52 2.18
C LEU A 288 -15.74 18.07 1.23
N GLN A 289 -15.94 19.26 0.69
CA GLN A 289 -14.96 19.89 -0.21
C GLN A 289 -13.63 20.14 0.49
N GLU A 290 -13.67 20.60 1.74
CA GLU A 290 -12.48 20.83 2.55
C GLU A 290 -11.77 19.51 2.92
N ASN A 291 -12.54 18.48 3.27
CA ASN A 291 -12.00 17.15 3.61
C ASN A 291 -11.31 16.50 2.41
N LEU A 292 -11.86 16.62 1.20
CA LEU A 292 -11.24 16.12 -0.03
C LEU A 292 -9.90 16.81 -0.34
N VAL A 293 -9.80 18.12 -0.08
CA VAL A 293 -8.54 18.85 -0.25
C VAL A 293 -7.53 18.44 0.84
N LYS A 294 -7.99 18.31 2.09
CA LYS A 294 -7.14 17.90 3.22
C LYS A 294 -6.57 16.49 3.08
N LEU A 295 -7.25 15.58 2.36
CA LEU A 295 -6.75 14.23 2.12
C LEU A 295 -5.33 14.20 1.55
N LYS A 296 -4.98 15.18 0.70
CA LYS A 296 -3.65 15.30 0.08
C LYS A 296 -2.53 15.64 1.10
N ILE A 297 -2.88 16.04 2.31
CA ILE A 297 -1.98 16.46 3.39
C ILE A 297 -1.93 15.41 4.52
N VAL A 298 -2.83 14.41 4.49
CA VAL A 298 -2.84 13.32 5.47
C VAL A 298 -1.58 12.48 5.33
N ASP A 299 -1.06 11.96 6.44
CA ASP A 299 0.06 11.03 6.41
C ASP A 299 -0.27 9.80 5.56
N GLY A 300 0.63 9.47 4.63
CA GLY A 300 0.49 8.33 3.75
C GLY A 300 0.31 7.01 4.49
N GLU A 301 0.93 6.85 5.67
CA GLU A 301 0.78 5.64 6.49
C GLU A 301 -0.66 5.42 6.95
N GLU A 302 -1.35 6.50 7.31
CA GLU A 302 -2.75 6.43 7.71
C GLU A 302 -3.64 6.18 6.48
N VAL A 303 -3.36 6.82 5.33
CA VAL A 303 -4.14 6.58 4.09
C VAL A 303 -4.04 5.12 3.63
N VAL A 304 -2.85 4.50 3.63
CA VAL A 304 -2.70 3.10 3.20
C VAL A 304 -3.36 2.11 4.16
N LYS A 305 -3.41 2.42 5.45
CA LYS A 305 -4.10 1.62 6.48
C LYS A 305 -5.62 1.60 6.27
N PHE A 306 -6.18 2.70 5.77
CA PHE A 306 -7.59 2.84 5.42
C PHE A 306 -7.83 2.83 3.90
N LEU A 307 -6.94 2.20 3.10
CA LEU A 307 -6.97 2.34 1.64
C LEU A 307 -8.32 1.93 1.05
N GLN A 308 -8.85 0.78 1.47
CA GLN A 308 -10.15 0.29 1.01
C GLN A 308 -11.27 1.27 1.37
N ASP A 309 -11.43 1.61 2.65
CA ASP A 309 -12.52 2.48 3.12
C ASP A 309 -12.41 3.90 2.52
N THR A 310 -11.18 4.37 2.24
CA THR A 310 -10.92 5.66 1.59
C THR A 310 -11.36 5.63 0.12
N LEU A 311 -10.98 4.59 -0.64
CA LEU A 311 -11.39 4.44 -2.04
C LEU A 311 -12.91 4.26 -2.15
N ASP A 312 -13.51 3.45 -1.28
CA ASP A 312 -14.97 3.27 -1.21
C ASP A 312 -15.67 4.60 -0.93
N ALA A 313 -15.17 5.41 0.02
CA ALA A 313 -15.71 6.74 0.29
C ALA A 313 -15.65 7.65 -0.94
N LEU A 314 -14.48 7.71 -1.62
CA LEU A 314 -14.27 8.52 -2.82
C LEU A 314 -15.23 8.16 -3.95
N PHE A 315 -15.37 6.86 -4.27
CA PHE A 315 -16.29 6.44 -5.33
C PHE A 315 -17.76 6.62 -4.93
N ASN A 316 -18.12 6.39 -3.66
CA ASN A 316 -19.48 6.67 -3.19
C ASN A 316 -19.84 8.16 -3.30
N ILE A 317 -18.92 9.07 -2.95
CA ILE A 317 -19.10 10.52 -3.13
C ILE A 317 -19.37 10.84 -4.61
N MET A 318 -18.56 10.26 -5.51
CA MET A 318 -18.71 10.44 -6.96
C MET A 318 -20.06 9.92 -7.49
N MET A 319 -20.58 8.82 -6.93
CA MET A 319 -21.85 8.23 -7.37
C MET A 319 -23.08 8.95 -6.80
N GLU A 320 -23.07 9.32 -5.52
CA GLU A 320 -24.20 10.02 -4.86
C GLU A 320 -24.39 11.44 -5.42
N HIS A 321 -23.31 12.11 -5.78
CA HIS A 321 -23.36 13.43 -6.42
C HIS A 321 -23.32 13.33 -7.96
N SER A 322 -23.90 12.27 -8.53
CA SER A 322 -23.84 12.04 -9.98
C SER A 322 -24.36 13.18 -10.86
N LYS A 323 -25.36 13.93 -10.37
CA LYS A 323 -25.98 15.07 -11.06
C LYS A 323 -25.15 16.35 -11.04
N THR A 324 -24.12 16.45 -10.19
CA THR A 324 -23.29 17.65 -10.06
C THR A 324 -21.82 17.30 -10.31
N GLU A 325 -21.18 18.01 -11.23
CA GLU A 325 -19.75 17.81 -11.53
C GLU A 325 -18.82 18.43 -10.46
N LYS A 326 -19.40 19.04 -9.42
CA LYS A 326 -18.69 19.81 -8.38
C LYS A 326 -17.58 19.02 -7.69
N TYR A 327 -17.81 17.73 -7.43
CA TYR A 327 -16.88 16.88 -6.68
C TYR A 327 -16.03 15.96 -7.58
N ASP A 328 -16.36 15.83 -8.86
CA ASP A 328 -15.73 14.86 -9.75
C ASP A 328 -14.22 15.12 -9.90
N ILE A 329 -13.84 16.39 -10.06
CA ILE A 329 -12.43 16.81 -10.16
C ILE A 329 -11.69 16.57 -8.83
N LEU A 330 -12.33 16.87 -7.69
CA LEU A 330 -11.72 16.71 -6.37
C LEU A 330 -11.49 15.25 -6.02
N VAL A 331 -12.46 14.38 -6.35
CA VAL A 331 -12.33 12.93 -6.16
C VAL A 331 -11.27 12.37 -7.09
N PHE A 332 -11.24 12.80 -8.36
CA PHE A 332 -10.21 12.36 -9.30
C PHE A 332 -8.81 12.73 -8.80
N ASP A 333 -8.62 13.97 -8.37
CA ASP A 333 -7.37 14.45 -7.78
C ASP A 333 -6.94 13.64 -6.54
N ALA A 334 -7.88 13.28 -5.68
CA ALA A 334 -7.65 12.41 -4.53
C ALA A 334 -7.20 11.00 -4.97
N LEU A 335 -7.80 10.44 -6.01
CA LEU A 335 -7.38 9.15 -6.58
C LEU A 335 -5.96 9.22 -7.14
N ILE A 336 -5.61 10.30 -7.86
CA ILE A 336 -4.24 10.50 -8.37
C ILE A 336 -3.24 10.59 -7.22
N TYR A 337 -3.61 11.27 -6.13
CA TYR A 337 -2.78 11.36 -4.93
C TYR A 337 -2.55 9.98 -4.30
N ILE A 338 -3.59 9.17 -4.11
CA ILE A 338 -3.49 7.82 -3.53
C ILE A 338 -2.65 6.90 -4.42
N ILE A 339 -2.87 6.91 -5.74
CA ILE A 339 -2.07 6.10 -6.68
C ILE A 339 -0.61 6.56 -6.67
N GLY A 340 -0.37 7.87 -6.63
CA GLY A 340 0.97 8.44 -6.52
C GLY A 340 1.68 8.06 -5.22
N LEU A 341 0.94 7.96 -4.11
CA LEU A 341 1.45 7.50 -2.81
C LEU A 341 1.89 6.02 -2.90
N ILE A 342 1.08 5.16 -3.50
CA ILE A 342 1.36 3.71 -3.64
C ILE A 342 2.52 3.44 -4.61
N ALA A 343 2.74 4.34 -5.57
CA ALA A 343 3.89 4.29 -6.47
C ALA A 343 5.22 4.64 -5.79
N ASP A 344 5.21 5.21 -4.58
CA ASP A 344 6.41 5.45 -3.79
C ASP A 344 7.03 4.12 -3.32
N ARG A 345 8.36 4.05 -3.30
CA ARG A 345 9.10 2.88 -2.80
C ARG A 345 8.71 2.51 -1.37
N LYS A 346 8.36 3.49 -0.53
CA LYS A 346 7.91 3.26 0.85
C LYS A 346 6.64 2.39 0.90
N PHE A 347 5.75 2.53 -0.08
CA PHE A 347 4.43 1.90 -0.09
C PHE A 347 4.27 0.88 -1.22
N GLN A 348 5.36 0.46 -1.88
CA GLN A 348 5.30 -0.39 -3.06
C GLN A 348 4.58 -1.73 -2.81
N HIS A 349 4.65 -2.27 -1.59
CA HIS A 349 3.92 -3.50 -1.23
C HIS A 349 2.39 -3.36 -1.30
N PHE A 350 1.85 -2.14 -1.20
CA PHE A 350 0.43 -1.86 -1.35
C PHE A 350 -0.06 -1.88 -2.81
N ASN A 351 0.82 -2.02 -3.82
CA ASN A 351 0.37 -2.26 -5.20
C ASN A 351 -0.47 -3.55 -5.29
N ALA A 352 -0.06 -4.61 -4.58
CA ALA A 352 -0.83 -5.85 -4.51
C ALA A 352 -2.20 -5.66 -3.84
N VAL A 353 -2.27 -4.80 -2.82
CA VAL A 353 -3.51 -4.45 -2.10
C VAL A 353 -4.47 -3.68 -3.02
N LEU A 354 -3.96 -2.69 -3.77
CA LEU A 354 -4.73 -1.92 -4.74
C LEU A 354 -5.27 -2.82 -5.87
N GLU A 355 -4.44 -3.72 -6.40
CA GLU A 355 -4.85 -4.74 -7.38
C GLU A 355 -5.95 -5.66 -6.86
N ALA A 356 -5.81 -6.15 -5.61
CA ALA A 356 -6.82 -6.97 -4.97
C ALA A 356 -8.14 -6.20 -4.77
N TYR A 357 -8.07 -4.93 -4.36
CA TYR A 357 -9.24 -4.07 -4.22
C TYR A 357 -9.99 -3.89 -5.55
N ILE A 358 -9.29 -3.54 -6.63
CA ILE A 358 -9.89 -3.37 -7.96
C ILE A 358 -10.59 -4.66 -8.41
N LYS A 359 -9.95 -5.81 -8.20
CA LYS A 359 -10.48 -7.10 -8.66
C LYS A 359 -11.64 -7.60 -7.82
N GLN A 360 -11.60 -7.45 -6.49
CA GLN A 360 -12.50 -8.17 -5.58
C GLN A 360 -13.51 -7.28 -4.84
N HIS A 361 -13.20 -6.01 -4.57
CA HIS A 361 -14.01 -5.15 -3.69
C HIS A 361 -14.66 -3.97 -4.41
N PHE A 362 -14.03 -3.46 -5.47
CA PHE A 362 -14.55 -2.33 -6.22
C PHE A 362 -15.92 -2.64 -6.83
N SER A 363 -16.90 -1.75 -6.61
CA SER A 363 -18.31 -1.97 -6.95
C SER A 363 -18.98 -0.81 -7.70
N ALA A 364 -18.27 0.29 -7.98
CA ALA A 364 -18.86 1.46 -8.62
C ALA A 364 -19.04 1.27 -10.14
N THR A 365 -20.26 1.02 -10.59
CA THR A 365 -20.62 0.64 -11.98
C THR A 365 -20.65 1.80 -12.96
N LEU A 366 -20.91 3.03 -12.51
CA LEU A 366 -20.98 4.24 -13.35
C LEU A 366 -19.75 5.15 -13.23
N ALA A 367 -18.76 4.75 -12.44
CA ALA A 367 -17.53 5.52 -12.24
C ALA A 367 -16.76 5.74 -13.54
N TYR A 368 -16.78 4.79 -14.48
CA TYR A 368 -16.08 4.92 -15.76
C TYR A 368 -16.48 6.19 -16.54
N LYS A 369 -17.79 6.54 -16.58
CA LYS A 369 -18.28 7.73 -17.31
C LYS A 369 -17.62 9.00 -16.77
N LYS A 370 -17.63 9.17 -15.44
CA LYS A 370 -17.06 10.35 -14.78
C LYS A 370 -15.54 10.40 -14.86
N LEU A 371 -14.87 9.27 -14.62
CA LEU A 371 -13.40 9.18 -14.71
C LEU A 371 -12.90 9.53 -16.12
N MET A 372 -13.58 9.03 -17.17
CA MET A 372 -13.25 9.34 -18.56
C MET A 372 -13.47 10.81 -18.88
N THR A 373 -14.59 11.40 -18.45
CA THR A 373 -14.87 12.83 -18.66
C THR A 373 -13.84 13.72 -17.99
N VAL A 374 -13.49 13.46 -16.72
CA VAL A 374 -12.48 14.26 -16.00
C VAL A 374 -11.09 14.10 -16.63
N LEU A 375 -10.70 12.88 -16.99
CA LEU A 375 -9.43 12.63 -17.67
C LEU A 375 -9.34 13.34 -19.03
N LYS A 376 -10.43 13.30 -19.82
CA LYS A 376 -10.53 14.03 -21.09
C LYS A 376 -10.39 15.54 -20.88
N ASN A 377 -11.12 16.10 -19.92
CA ASN A 377 -11.04 17.53 -19.60
C ASN A 377 -9.61 17.96 -19.23
N TYR A 378 -8.90 17.14 -18.43
CA TYR A 378 -7.51 17.43 -18.10
C TYR A 378 -6.57 17.40 -19.32
N LEU A 379 -6.77 16.46 -20.24
CA LEU A 379 -5.99 16.39 -21.49
C LEU A 379 -6.29 17.58 -22.41
N ASP A 380 -7.56 17.98 -22.52
CA ASP A 380 -7.97 19.11 -23.37
C ASP A 380 -7.41 20.45 -22.86
N ILE A 381 -7.46 20.70 -21.55
CA ILE A 381 -6.86 21.89 -20.91
C ILE A 381 -5.37 21.98 -21.21
N CYS A 382 -4.67 20.83 -21.21
CA CYS A 382 -3.24 20.77 -21.54
C CYS A 382 -2.98 21.05 -23.02
N CYS A 383 -3.84 20.57 -23.92
CA CYS A 383 -3.73 20.83 -25.35
C CYS A 383 -3.89 22.32 -25.67
N GLU A 384 -4.70 23.04 -24.89
CA GLU A 384 -4.90 24.50 -24.99
C GLU A 384 -3.72 25.32 -24.43
N GLY A 385 -2.70 24.67 -23.84
CA GLY A 385 -1.53 25.35 -23.26
C GLY A 385 -1.78 26.03 -21.92
N ARG A 386 -2.89 25.71 -21.25
CA ARG A 386 -3.18 26.19 -19.89
C ARG A 386 -2.38 25.39 -18.85
N GLN A 387 -1.99 26.05 -17.76
CA GLN A 387 -1.31 25.40 -16.64
C GLN A 387 -2.22 24.32 -16.03
N CYS A 388 -1.76 23.07 -16.05
CA CYS A 388 -2.44 21.94 -15.44
C CYS A 388 -1.45 21.18 -14.56
N GLU A 389 -1.28 21.61 -13.30
CA GLU A 389 -0.32 20.99 -12.38
C GLU A 389 -0.50 19.46 -12.16
N PRO A 390 -1.73 18.88 -12.15
CA PRO A 390 -1.89 17.45 -11.88
C PRO A 390 -1.53 16.52 -13.04
N ILE A 391 -1.50 17.00 -14.30
CA ILE A 391 -1.54 16.12 -15.48
C ILE A 391 -0.39 15.11 -15.55
N LEU A 392 0.84 15.50 -15.15
CA LEU A 392 1.96 14.57 -15.17
C LEU A 392 1.77 13.44 -14.16
N ARG A 393 1.18 13.74 -12.99
CA ARG A 393 0.83 12.71 -12.00
C ARG A 393 -0.31 11.84 -12.52
N THR A 394 -1.30 12.43 -13.19
CA THR A 394 -2.38 11.69 -13.86
C THR A 394 -1.84 10.71 -14.91
N LEU A 395 -0.91 11.13 -15.77
CA LEU A 395 -0.28 10.26 -16.77
C LEU A 395 0.56 9.14 -16.14
N LYS A 396 1.23 9.39 -15.02
CA LYS A 396 1.93 8.34 -14.26
C LYS A 396 0.97 7.33 -13.62
N ALA A 397 -0.20 7.78 -13.21
CA ALA A 397 -1.26 6.96 -12.62
C ALA A 397 -2.18 6.31 -13.66
N LEU A 398 -1.92 6.53 -14.96
CA LEU A 398 -2.84 6.18 -16.06
C LEU A 398 -3.22 4.71 -16.06
N GLU A 399 -2.26 3.82 -15.79
CA GLU A 399 -2.49 2.38 -15.69
C GLU A 399 -3.61 2.03 -14.69
N TYR A 400 -3.53 2.54 -13.47
CA TYR A 400 -4.53 2.26 -12.43
C TYR A 400 -5.86 2.96 -12.69
N ILE A 401 -5.85 4.17 -13.27
CA ILE A 401 -7.10 4.86 -13.67
C ILE A 401 -7.85 4.01 -14.69
N PHE A 402 -7.14 3.47 -15.68
CA PHE A 402 -7.75 2.59 -16.67
C PHE A 402 -8.21 1.26 -16.09
N LYS A 403 -7.48 0.67 -15.15
CA LYS A 403 -7.97 -0.50 -14.40
C LYS A 403 -9.31 -0.23 -13.70
N PHE A 404 -9.49 0.94 -13.09
CA PHE A 404 -10.79 1.34 -12.53
C PHE A 404 -11.87 1.52 -13.60
N ILE A 405 -11.56 2.18 -14.72
CA ILE A 405 -12.49 2.37 -15.86
C ILE A 405 -12.95 1.02 -16.43
N VAL A 406 -12.00 0.12 -16.74
CA VAL A 406 -12.25 -1.21 -17.30
C VAL A 406 -13.05 -2.07 -16.33
N ARG A 407 -12.69 -2.07 -15.04
CA ARG A 407 -13.43 -2.81 -14.02
C ARG A 407 -14.85 -2.28 -13.86
N SER A 408 -15.02 -0.97 -13.78
CA SER A 408 -16.33 -0.30 -13.68
C SER A 408 -17.22 -0.65 -14.88
N ARG A 409 -16.68 -0.58 -16.11
CA ARG A 409 -17.37 -0.99 -17.34
C ARG A 409 -17.75 -2.47 -17.33
N SER A 410 -16.85 -3.34 -16.86
CA SER A 410 -17.10 -4.79 -16.77
C SER A 410 -18.24 -5.10 -15.79
N LEU A 411 -18.28 -4.42 -14.64
CA LEU A 411 -19.37 -4.55 -13.68
C LEU A 411 -20.71 -4.05 -14.26
N PHE A 412 -20.68 -2.93 -14.99
CA PHE A 412 -21.87 -2.43 -15.68
C PHE A 412 -22.37 -3.42 -16.76
N ALA A 413 -21.46 -4.02 -17.54
CA ALA A 413 -21.81 -5.02 -18.55
C ALA A 413 -22.51 -6.24 -17.94
N GLN A 414 -22.03 -6.70 -16.77
CA GLN A 414 -22.59 -7.84 -16.05
C GLN A 414 -24.01 -7.58 -15.52
N LEU A 415 -24.31 -6.34 -15.11
CA LEU A 415 -25.62 -5.98 -14.56
C LEU A 415 -26.67 -5.64 -15.62
N TYR A 416 -26.25 -5.11 -16.77
CA TYR A 416 -27.14 -4.54 -17.79
C TYR A 416 -27.04 -5.24 -19.16
N GLU A 417 -26.50 -6.46 -19.23
CA GLU A 417 -26.42 -7.27 -20.46
C GLU A 417 -25.78 -6.51 -21.65
N GLU A 418 -24.59 -5.94 -21.44
CA GLU A 418 -23.81 -5.21 -22.46
C GLU A 418 -24.47 -3.96 -23.09
N LYS A 419 -25.57 -3.44 -22.51
CA LYS A 419 -26.13 -2.14 -22.93
C LYS A 419 -25.08 -1.02 -22.88
N GLU A 420 -25.26 0.00 -23.73
CA GLU A 420 -24.40 1.19 -23.86
C GLU A 420 -22.95 0.95 -24.30
N GLN A 421 -22.64 -0.21 -24.92
CA GLN A 421 -21.30 -0.47 -25.46
C GLN A 421 -20.84 0.59 -26.47
N ALA A 422 -21.73 1.03 -27.37
CA ALA A 422 -21.40 2.05 -28.37
C ALA A 422 -21.04 3.42 -27.75
N GLU A 423 -21.74 3.84 -26.69
CA GLU A 423 -21.47 5.10 -25.99
C GLU A 423 -20.12 5.05 -25.25
N PHE A 424 -19.82 3.90 -24.63
CA PHE A 424 -18.51 3.66 -24.03
C PHE A 424 -17.40 3.72 -25.08
N GLU A 425 -17.61 3.05 -26.22
CA GLU A 425 -16.61 3.03 -27.29
C GLU A 425 -16.37 4.42 -27.88
N GLU A 426 -17.43 5.20 -28.09
CA GLU A 426 -17.33 6.59 -28.53
C GLU A 426 -16.61 7.47 -27.51
N SER A 427 -16.91 7.31 -26.22
CA SER A 427 -16.23 8.04 -25.15
C SER A 427 -14.73 7.70 -25.08
N LEU A 428 -14.38 6.43 -25.32
CA LEU A 428 -12.98 6.01 -25.35
C LEU A 428 -12.27 6.55 -26.58
N LYS A 429 -12.91 6.52 -27.76
CA LYS A 429 -12.37 7.14 -28.99
C LYS A 429 -12.08 8.62 -28.77
N LYS A 430 -13.03 9.38 -28.23
CA LYS A 430 -12.85 10.80 -27.89
C LYS A 430 -11.69 11.05 -26.92
N LEU A 431 -11.49 10.16 -25.95
CA LEU A 431 -10.36 10.25 -25.03
C LEU A 431 -9.01 10.03 -25.76
N PHE A 432 -8.93 9.01 -26.62
CA PHE A 432 -7.73 8.77 -27.44
C PHE A 432 -7.49 9.92 -28.44
N GLU A 433 -8.53 10.53 -28.99
CA GLU A 433 -8.41 11.74 -29.81
C GLU A 433 -7.78 12.90 -29.02
N SER A 434 -8.18 13.13 -27.77
CA SER A 434 -7.55 14.12 -26.88
C SER A 434 -6.07 13.79 -26.61
N ILE A 435 -5.71 12.51 -26.43
CA ILE A 435 -4.31 12.08 -26.32
C ILE A 435 -3.56 12.34 -27.64
N ASN A 436 -4.17 12.07 -28.78
CA ASN A 436 -3.58 12.31 -30.09
C ASN A 436 -3.32 13.81 -30.33
N ASN A 437 -4.24 14.67 -29.90
CA ASN A 437 -4.07 16.12 -29.93
C ASN A 437 -2.90 16.59 -29.04
N LEU A 438 -2.74 15.97 -27.87
CA LEU A 438 -1.57 16.21 -27.02
C LEU A 438 -0.26 15.82 -27.73
N MET A 439 -0.24 14.71 -28.49
CA MET A 439 0.93 14.30 -29.29
C MET A 439 1.23 15.23 -30.47
N LYS A 440 0.21 15.88 -31.06
CA LYS A 440 0.38 16.86 -32.14
C LYS A 440 0.89 18.22 -31.65
N SER A 441 0.72 18.53 -30.36
CA SER A 441 1.09 19.83 -29.81
C SER A 441 2.58 20.13 -30.01
N GLN A 442 2.90 21.35 -30.44
CA GLN A 442 4.27 21.81 -30.66
C GLN A 442 4.85 22.60 -29.48
N GLN A 443 4.06 22.79 -28.42
CA GLN A 443 4.46 23.58 -27.25
C GLN A 443 5.56 22.87 -26.45
N ALA A 444 6.61 23.60 -26.06
CA ALA A 444 7.73 23.02 -25.30
C ALA A 444 7.30 22.42 -23.94
N THR A 445 6.28 22.99 -23.31
CA THR A 445 5.68 22.53 -22.05
C THR A 445 5.03 21.14 -22.18
N THR A 446 4.62 20.74 -23.38
CA THR A 446 3.95 19.46 -23.63
C THR A 446 4.90 18.30 -23.87
N ILE A 447 6.20 18.55 -24.12
CA ILE A 447 7.19 17.49 -24.42
C ILE A 447 7.26 16.46 -23.29
N LEU A 448 7.27 16.92 -22.03
CA LEU A 448 7.30 16.02 -20.87
C LEU A 448 6.04 15.14 -20.79
N LEU A 449 4.89 15.69 -21.19
CA LEU A 449 3.61 14.97 -21.22
C LEU A 449 3.58 13.95 -22.35
N GLN A 450 4.08 14.32 -23.53
CA GLN A 450 4.20 13.41 -24.67
C GLN A 450 5.12 12.21 -24.35
N VAL A 451 6.24 12.46 -23.66
CA VAL A 451 7.13 11.39 -23.16
C VAL A 451 6.41 10.50 -22.15
N ALA A 452 5.65 11.08 -21.21
CA ALA A 452 4.90 10.32 -20.22
C ALA A 452 3.80 9.47 -20.87
N SER A 453 3.05 10.02 -21.83
CA SER A 453 2.03 9.29 -22.60
C SER A 453 2.65 8.10 -23.34
N LEU A 454 3.79 8.28 -24.02
CA LEU A 454 4.49 7.19 -24.70
C LEU A 454 4.96 6.08 -23.76
N LYS A 455 5.31 6.44 -22.51
CA LYS A 455 5.80 5.51 -21.50
C LYS A 455 4.68 4.71 -20.82
N TYR A 456 3.57 5.35 -20.47
CA TYR A 456 2.50 4.75 -19.64
C TYR A 456 1.30 4.26 -20.45
N LEU A 457 1.09 4.73 -21.68
CA LEU A 457 -0.01 4.23 -22.53
C LEU A 457 0.11 2.73 -22.83
N PRO A 458 1.29 2.13 -23.09
CA PRO A 458 1.38 0.69 -23.34
C PRO A 458 0.87 -0.19 -22.19
N SER A 459 1.09 0.20 -20.93
CA SER A 459 0.63 -0.61 -19.78
C SER A 459 -0.90 -0.61 -19.63
N VAL A 460 -1.57 0.46 -20.05
CA VAL A 460 -3.03 0.58 -20.09
C VAL A 460 -3.67 -0.42 -21.06
N LEU A 461 -3.02 -0.72 -22.17
CA LEU A 461 -3.62 -1.50 -23.25
C LEU A 461 -3.99 -2.92 -22.81
N HIS A 462 -3.23 -3.50 -21.88
CA HIS A 462 -3.48 -4.85 -21.35
C HIS A 462 -4.91 -5.01 -20.81
N ASP A 463 -5.40 -4.01 -20.08
CA ASP A 463 -6.74 -4.03 -19.51
C ASP A 463 -7.80 -3.60 -20.53
N VAL A 464 -7.50 -2.61 -21.39
CA VAL A 464 -8.45 -2.09 -22.39
C VAL A 464 -8.84 -3.13 -23.43
N VAL A 465 -7.93 -4.04 -23.82
CA VAL A 465 -8.23 -5.15 -24.75
C VAL A 465 -9.37 -6.04 -24.24
N MET A 466 -9.64 -6.09 -22.94
CA MET A 466 -10.71 -6.93 -22.37
C MET A 466 -12.11 -6.38 -22.63
N VAL A 467 -12.26 -5.07 -22.90
CA VAL A 467 -13.58 -4.39 -22.99
C VAL A 467 -13.79 -3.62 -24.29
N PHE A 468 -12.80 -3.60 -25.18
CA PHE A 468 -12.81 -2.80 -26.41
C PHE A 468 -12.34 -3.61 -27.62
N ASP A 469 -12.89 -3.30 -28.80
CA ASP A 469 -12.57 -4.00 -30.03
C ASP A 469 -11.08 -3.84 -30.43
N VAL A 470 -10.44 -4.98 -30.71
CA VAL A 470 -9.01 -5.07 -31.01
C VAL A 470 -8.66 -4.29 -32.28
N LYS A 471 -9.52 -4.32 -33.29
CA LYS A 471 -9.28 -3.66 -34.57
C LYS A 471 -9.37 -2.15 -34.43
N LEU A 472 -10.42 -1.65 -33.76
CA LEU A 472 -10.58 -0.23 -33.46
C LEU A 472 -9.44 0.30 -32.58
N LEU A 473 -9.04 -0.45 -31.54
CA LEU A 473 -7.92 -0.05 -30.69
C LEU A 473 -6.61 0.08 -31.48
N SER A 474 -6.38 -0.86 -32.40
CA SER A 474 -5.20 -0.84 -33.27
C SER A 474 -5.21 0.35 -34.23
N GLN A 475 -6.38 0.79 -34.70
CA GLN A 475 -6.53 2.01 -35.49
C GLN A 475 -6.22 3.26 -34.67
N LEU A 476 -6.73 3.36 -33.44
CA LEU A 476 -6.42 4.48 -32.54
C LEU A 476 -4.93 4.57 -32.21
N LEU A 477 -4.27 3.42 -32.01
CA LEU A 477 -2.82 3.36 -31.79
C LEU A 477 -2.03 3.77 -33.03
N LEU A 478 -2.49 3.39 -34.24
CA LEU A 478 -1.89 3.85 -35.48
C LEU A 478 -1.96 5.39 -35.55
N GLU A 479 -3.14 5.96 -35.32
CA GLU A 479 -3.33 7.42 -35.29
C GLU A 479 -2.43 8.10 -34.25
N PHE A 480 -2.32 7.53 -33.06
CA PHE A 480 -1.45 8.01 -31.99
C PHE A 480 0.02 8.09 -32.43
N TYR A 481 0.56 7.03 -33.03
CA TYR A 481 1.96 7.03 -33.48
C TYR A 481 2.21 7.91 -34.71
N THR A 482 1.22 8.04 -35.60
CA THR A 482 1.31 8.94 -36.75
C THR A 482 1.17 10.42 -36.37
N SER A 483 0.56 10.71 -35.23
CA SER A 483 0.38 12.07 -34.70
C SER A 483 1.69 12.68 -34.17
N ILE A 484 2.73 11.88 -33.97
CA ILE A 484 4.03 12.31 -33.45
C ILE A 484 4.88 12.90 -34.60
N PRO A 485 5.38 14.14 -34.47
CA PRO A 485 6.23 14.75 -35.49
C PRO A 485 7.50 13.92 -35.78
N PRO A 486 7.90 13.74 -37.05
CA PRO A 486 8.98 12.82 -37.44
C PRO A 486 10.37 13.19 -36.90
N ASN A 487 10.56 14.41 -36.40
CA ASN A 487 11.85 14.86 -35.88
C ASN A 487 11.88 14.94 -34.33
N LYS A 488 10.84 14.47 -33.64
CA LYS A 488 10.74 14.54 -32.17
C LYS A 488 10.43 13.17 -31.57
N LEU A 489 10.98 12.93 -30.37
CA LEU A 489 10.64 11.78 -29.51
C LEU A 489 10.84 10.40 -30.16
N GLN A 490 11.74 10.28 -31.14
CA GLN A 490 11.90 9.04 -31.91
C GLN A 490 12.33 7.85 -31.06
N LYS A 491 13.29 8.07 -30.16
CA LYS A 491 13.69 7.07 -29.18
C LYS A 491 12.51 6.57 -28.33
N GLN A 492 11.72 7.48 -27.76
CA GLN A 492 10.57 7.14 -26.93
C GLN A 492 9.45 6.46 -27.73
N LYS A 493 9.28 6.85 -29.00
CA LYS A 493 8.34 6.23 -29.94
C LYS A 493 8.67 4.75 -30.16
N ILE A 494 9.93 4.43 -30.48
CA ILE A 494 10.39 3.05 -30.70
C ILE A 494 10.30 2.21 -29.42
N GLN A 495 10.66 2.78 -28.26
CA GLN A 495 10.50 2.11 -26.97
C GLN A 495 9.05 1.77 -26.67
N SER A 496 8.13 2.72 -26.88
CA SER A 496 6.69 2.52 -26.72
C SER A 496 6.16 1.40 -27.64
N MET A 497 6.57 1.40 -28.92
CA MET A 497 6.23 0.34 -29.87
C MET A 497 6.73 -1.03 -29.41
N THR A 498 7.93 -1.09 -28.82
CA THR A 498 8.53 -2.33 -28.31
C THR A 498 7.67 -2.92 -27.20
N GLU A 499 7.19 -2.10 -26.27
CA GLU A 499 6.28 -2.54 -25.21
C GLU A 499 4.93 -3.02 -25.74
N ILE A 500 4.37 -2.36 -26.77
CA ILE A 500 3.14 -2.84 -27.43
C ILE A 500 3.36 -4.20 -28.09
N VAL A 501 4.50 -4.39 -28.77
CA VAL A 501 4.83 -5.68 -29.40
C VAL A 501 4.93 -6.79 -28.35
N ARG A 502 5.46 -6.49 -27.15
CA ARG A 502 5.54 -7.44 -26.04
C ARG A 502 4.19 -7.77 -25.40
N SER A 503 3.18 -6.92 -25.60
CA SER A 503 1.85 -7.10 -25.01
C SER A 503 1.02 -8.22 -25.68
N GLU A 504 -0.06 -8.65 -25.02
CA GLU A 504 -1.02 -9.63 -25.57
C GLU A 504 -1.75 -9.10 -26.82
N LEU A 505 -1.84 -7.77 -27.00
CA LEU A 505 -2.51 -7.14 -28.12
C LEU A 505 -1.83 -7.51 -29.46
N PHE A 506 -0.50 -7.51 -29.51
CA PHE A 506 0.24 -7.83 -30.74
C PHE A 506 0.21 -9.32 -31.11
N LYS A 507 -0.26 -10.20 -30.21
CA LYS A 507 -0.50 -11.60 -30.56
C LYS A 507 -1.72 -11.77 -31.47
N LYS A 508 -2.65 -10.82 -31.47
CA LYS A 508 -3.85 -10.85 -32.31
C LYS A 508 -3.48 -10.51 -33.76
N LYS A 509 -4.09 -11.20 -34.73
CA LYS A 509 -3.83 -10.97 -36.16
C LYS A 509 -4.28 -9.57 -36.60
N GLU A 510 -5.47 -9.13 -36.20
CA GLU A 510 -6.03 -7.83 -36.59
C GLU A 510 -5.12 -6.65 -36.21
N CYS A 511 -4.51 -6.71 -35.01
CA CYS A 511 -3.55 -5.71 -34.56
C CYS A 511 -2.29 -5.69 -35.42
N ARG A 512 -1.71 -6.85 -35.71
CA ARG A 512 -0.50 -6.95 -36.54
C ARG A 512 -0.73 -6.43 -37.95
N ASP A 513 -1.89 -6.72 -38.54
CA ASP A 513 -2.22 -6.26 -39.89
C ASP A 513 -2.25 -4.72 -39.99
N ILE A 514 -2.54 -4.02 -38.88
CA ILE A 514 -2.61 -2.55 -38.82
C ILE A 514 -1.28 -1.93 -38.36
N LEU A 515 -0.70 -2.41 -37.26
CA LEU A 515 0.46 -1.77 -36.63
C LEU A 515 1.80 -2.16 -37.25
N LEU A 516 1.96 -3.41 -37.71
CA LEU A 516 3.23 -3.90 -38.25
C LEU A 516 3.72 -3.10 -39.46
N PRO A 517 2.87 -2.76 -40.46
CA PRO A 517 3.31 -1.96 -41.60
C PRO A 517 3.91 -0.60 -41.19
N MET A 518 3.30 0.05 -40.19
CA MET A 518 3.77 1.34 -39.68
C MET A 518 5.09 1.18 -38.91
N MET A 519 5.21 0.18 -38.03
CA MET A 519 6.46 -0.11 -37.31
C MET A 519 7.62 -0.42 -38.27
N ILE A 520 7.35 -1.11 -39.38
CA ILE A 520 8.35 -1.40 -40.41
C ILE A 520 8.83 -0.13 -41.11
N GLU A 521 7.94 0.78 -41.50
CA GLU A 521 8.34 2.04 -42.13
C GLU A 521 9.13 2.94 -41.16
N GLU A 522 8.75 2.98 -39.87
CA GLU A 522 9.50 3.72 -38.85
C GLU A 522 10.91 3.13 -38.66
N LEU A 523 11.03 1.81 -38.50
CA LEU A 523 12.33 1.13 -38.43
C LEU A 523 13.19 1.42 -39.66
N LYS A 524 12.59 1.40 -40.84
CA LYS A 524 13.27 1.72 -42.10
C LYS A 524 13.81 3.14 -42.11
N GLY A 525 13.01 4.13 -41.70
CA GLY A 525 13.43 5.53 -41.62
C GLY A 525 14.61 5.72 -40.66
N GLN A 526 14.53 5.13 -39.47
CA GLN A 526 15.55 5.25 -38.42
C GLN A 526 16.87 4.54 -38.80
N LEU A 527 16.79 3.35 -39.40
CA LEU A 527 17.97 2.60 -39.86
C LEU A 527 18.68 3.24 -41.07
N GLN A 528 18.02 4.16 -41.78
CA GLN A 528 18.57 4.87 -42.94
C GLN A 528 19.22 6.23 -42.58
N GLN A 529 19.01 6.75 -41.37
CA GLN A 529 19.62 8.01 -40.93
C GLN A 529 21.15 7.88 -40.78
N LYS A 530 21.88 8.85 -41.34
CA LYS A 530 23.35 8.80 -41.53
C LYS A 530 24.19 9.57 -40.48
N ASP A 531 23.59 10.11 -39.42
CA ASP A 531 24.31 10.97 -38.48
C ASP A 531 25.16 10.15 -37.47
N GLU A 532 26.48 10.13 -37.70
CA GLU A 532 27.48 9.25 -37.07
C GLU A 532 27.59 9.38 -35.54
N HIS A 533 27.23 10.52 -34.94
CA HIS A 533 27.37 10.74 -33.48
C HIS A 533 26.18 10.30 -32.62
N HIS A 534 24.98 10.12 -33.20
CA HIS A 534 23.76 9.69 -32.48
C HIS A 534 23.36 8.22 -32.73
N GLN A 535 23.98 7.57 -33.73
CA GLN A 535 23.60 6.23 -34.21
C GLN A 535 23.64 5.13 -33.14
N ASN A 536 24.62 5.10 -32.23
CA ASN A 536 24.82 3.92 -31.37
C ASN A 536 23.71 3.67 -30.33
N GLN A 537 23.10 4.72 -29.77
CA GLN A 537 22.02 4.53 -28.79
C GLN A 537 20.67 4.29 -29.45
N ASP A 538 20.36 4.98 -30.55
CA ASP A 538 19.05 4.87 -31.21
C ASP A 538 18.90 3.56 -31.98
N LEU A 539 20.01 3.06 -32.53
CA LEU A 539 20.09 1.76 -33.18
C LEU A 539 19.82 0.59 -32.22
N LYS A 540 20.24 0.69 -30.95
CA LYS A 540 19.94 -0.33 -29.93
C LYS A 540 18.44 -0.55 -29.79
N TYR A 541 17.65 0.52 -29.75
CA TYR A 541 16.19 0.42 -29.63
C TYR A 541 15.54 -0.11 -30.92
N CYS A 542 16.07 0.24 -32.09
CA CYS A 542 15.61 -0.32 -33.36
C CYS A 542 15.82 -1.85 -33.42
N ILE A 543 16.99 -2.32 -32.98
CA ILE A 543 17.31 -3.75 -32.90
C ILE A 543 16.39 -4.45 -31.89
N GLU A 544 16.17 -3.83 -30.73
CA GLU A 544 15.30 -4.38 -29.69
C GLU A 544 13.84 -4.52 -30.16
N LEU A 545 13.31 -3.51 -30.87
CA LEU A 545 11.99 -3.56 -31.49
C LEU A 545 11.90 -4.67 -32.53
N LEU A 546 12.86 -4.73 -33.46
CA LEU A 546 12.89 -5.76 -34.51
C LEU A 546 12.96 -7.17 -33.90
N ASN A 547 13.83 -7.38 -32.91
CA ASN A 547 13.93 -8.65 -32.19
C ASN A 547 12.61 -9.01 -31.51
N SER A 548 11.96 -8.06 -30.83
CA SER A 548 10.68 -8.30 -30.16
C SER A 548 9.59 -8.69 -31.15
N ILE A 549 9.54 -8.05 -32.33
CA ILE A 549 8.58 -8.40 -33.40
C ILE A 549 8.80 -9.83 -33.86
N LEU A 550 10.06 -10.20 -34.15
CA LEU A 550 10.41 -11.53 -34.63
C LEU A 550 10.16 -12.61 -33.59
N GLU A 551 10.48 -12.34 -32.32
CA GLU A 551 10.21 -13.24 -31.21
C GLU A 551 8.72 -13.57 -31.13
N VAL A 552 7.85 -12.56 -31.19
CA VAL A 552 6.39 -12.78 -31.17
C VAL A 552 5.91 -13.52 -32.42
N LEU A 553 6.41 -13.17 -33.62
CA LEU A 553 6.02 -13.86 -34.86
C LEU A 553 6.51 -15.32 -34.94
N SER A 554 7.53 -15.68 -34.15
CA SER A 554 8.08 -17.04 -34.08
C SER A 554 7.32 -17.97 -33.11
N LYS A 555 6.54 -17.40 -32.18
CA LYS A 555 5.78 -18.17 -31.18
C LYS A 555 4.67 -18.98 -31.86
N PRO A 556 4.45 -20.25 -31.44
CA PRO A 556 3.48 -21.14 -32.08
C PRO A 556 2.01 -20.70 -31.89
N ASN A 557 1.72 -19.91 -30.85
CA ASN A 557 0.36 -19.57 -30.43
C ASN A 557 -0.21 -18.30 -31.10
N VAL A 558 0.43 -17.82 -32.17
CA VAL A 558 0.19 -16.47 -32.72
C VAL A 558 -0.44 -16.52 -34.14
N GLY A 559 -0.99 -17.66 -34.56
CA GLY A 559 -1.66 -17.81 -35.86
C GLY A 559 -0.73 -17.66 -37.08
N SER A 560 -1.29 -17.43 -38.27
CA SER A 560 -0.50 -17.31 -39.52
C SER A 560 0.32 -16.01 -39.54
N THR A 561 1.64 -16.15 -39.65
CA THR A 561 2.62 -15.05 -39.67
C THR A 561 3.34 -14.89 -41.00
N HIS A 562 3.01 -15.71 -42.00
CA HIS A 562 3.74 -15.78 -43.27
C HIS A 562 3.78 -14.44 -44.01
N ASN A 563 2.62 -13.79 -44.14
CA ASN A 563 2.51 -12.48 -44.82
C ASN A 563 3.28 -11.39 -44.07
N HIS A 564 3.28 -11.42 -42.73
CA HIS A 564 4.01 -10.48 -41.88
C HIS A 564 5.52 -10.62 -42.07
N LEU A 565 6.03 -11.86 -42.06
CA LEU A 565 7.45 -12.14 -42.30
C LEU A 565 7.89 -11.74 -43.71
N GLN A 566 7.05 -11.99 -44.72
CA GLN A 566 7.34 -11.57 -46.09
C GLN A 566 7.47 -10.05 -46.21
N GLN A 567 6.61 -9.28 -45.52
CA GLN A 567 6.71 -7.82 -45.50
C GLN A 567 8.00 -7.32 -44.83
N ILE A 568 8.39 -7.92 -43.70
CA ILE A 568 9.65 -7.60 -43.00
C ILE A 568 10.84 -7.87 -43.91
N ILE A 569 10.90 -9.05 -44.54
CA ILE A 569 11.99 -9.44 -45.44
C ILE A 569 12.06 -8.47 -46.63
N ALA A 570 10.93 -8.18 -47.26
CA ALA A 570 10.90 -7.31 -48.45
C ALA A 570 11.38 -5.88 -48.14
N LYS A 571 11.01 -5.32 -46.99
CA LYS A 571 11.26 -3.91 -46.67
C LYS A 571 12.51 -3.64 -45.84
N LEU A 572 12.88 -4.53 -44.92
CA LEU A 572 13.96 -4.28 -43.96
C LEU A 572 15.24 -5.07 -44.25
N PHE A 573 15.20 -6.22 -44.90
CA PHE A 573 16.36 -7.12 -45.03
C PHE A 573 17.60 -6.44 -45.63
N ARG A 574 17.44 -5.73 -46.75
CA ARG A 574 18.55 -5.01 -47.40
C ARG A 574 19.14 -3.90 -46.52
N ILE A 575 18.28 -3.22 -45.77
CA ILE A 575 18.65 -2.09 -44.91
C ILE A 575 19.42 -2.62 -43.71
N VAL A 576 18.87 -3.62 -43.02
CA VAL A 576 19.51 -4.29 -41.88
C VAL A 576 20.88 -4.84 -42.28
N ASN A 577 21.00 -5.52 -43.43
CA ASN A 577 22.29 -6.01 -43.91
C ASN A 577 23.30 -4.89 -44.11
N ARG A 578 22.87 -3.77 -44.72
CA ARG A 578 23.75 -2.62 -44.93
C ARG A 578 24.20 -2.01 -43.60
N THR A 579 23.29 -1.84 -42.65
CA THR A 579 23.60 -1.29 -41.32
C THR A 579 24.54 -2.21 -40.55
N VAL A 580 24.35 -3.54 -40.60
CA VAL A 580 25.23 -4.53 -39.96
C VAL A 580 26.64 -4.52 -40.58
N ILE A 581 26.73 -4.37 -41.92
CA ILE A 581 28.03 -4.23 -42.61
C ILE A 581 28.74 -2.96 -42.14
N THR A 582 28.03 -1.85 -41.98
CA THR A 582 28.59 -0.57 -41.52
C THR A 582 29.07 -0.60 -40.06
N MET A 583 28.41 -1.36 -39.17
CA MET A 583 28.79 -1.45 -37.75
C MET A 583 30.12 -2.21 -37.51
N GLY A 584 30.53 -3.12 -38.40
CA GLY A 584 31.69 -3.98 -38.20
C GLY A 584 31.44 -5.17 -37.26
N ARG A 585 32.21 -6.27 -37.40
CA ARG A 585 31.96 -7.55 -36.69
C ARG A 585 32.18 -7.52 -35.17
N GLU A 586 32.98 -6.58 -34.66
CA GLU A 586 33.32 -6.48 -33.24
C GLU A 586 32.40 -5.53 -32.46
N HIS A 587 31.34 -5.02 -33.08
CA HIS A 587 30.43 -4.09 -32.44
C HIS A 587 29.69 -4.74 -31.26
N SER A 588 29.68 -4.09 -30.10
CA SER A 588 29.11 -4.63 -28.85
C SER A 588 27.64 -5.05 -28.96
N LEU A 589 26.85 -4.36 -29.80
CA LEU A 589 25.44 -4.70 -30.09
C LEU A 589 25.26 -5.97 -30.94
N ILE A 590 26.28 -6.36 -31.71
CA ILE A 590 26.28 -7.61 -32.50
C ILE A 590 26.69 -8.78 -31.60
N VAL A 591 27.77 -8.61 -30.84
CA VAL A 591 28.31 -9.64 -29.94
C VAL A 591 27.32 -10.00 -28.81
N SER A 592 26.64 -9.00 -28.22
CA SER A 592 25.67 -9.23 -27.13
C SER A 592 24.38 -9.95 -27.56
N ASN A 593 23.94 -9.78 -28.82
CA ASN A 593 22.74 -10.44 -29.35
C ASN A 593 23.02 -11.83 -29.94
N LEU A 594 24.27 -12.17 -30.27
CA LEU A 594 24.65 -13.53 -30.70
C LEU A 594 24.58 -14.58 -29.57
N CYS A 595 24.59 -14.15 -28.30
CA CYS A 595 24.53 -15.04 -27.13
C CYS A 595 23.11 -15.40 -26.66
N ARG A 596 22.05 -14.83 -27.25
CA ARG A 596 20.66 -15.25 -27.01
C ARG A 596 20.29 -16.31 -28.05
N GLU A 597 19.90 -17.50 -27.61
CA GLU A 597 19.77 -18.69 -28.48
C GLU A 597 18.76 -18.54 -29.65
N GLU A 598 17.82 -17.59 -29.58
CA GLU A 598 16.79 -17.37 -30.60
C GLU A 598 17.12 -16.29 -31.65
N THR A 599 18.10 -15.42 -31.41
CA THR A 599 18.53 -14.35 -32.34
C THR A 599 19.40 -14.86 -33.50
N THR A 600 19.71 -16.16 -33.51
CA THR A 600 20.38 -16.87 -34.61
C THR A 600 19.59 -16.86 -35.93
N PHE A 601 18.28 -16.60 -35.90
CA PHE A 601 17.42 -16.70 -37.09
C PHE A 601 17.61 -15.63 -38.16
N LEU A 602 18.07 -14.43 -37.81
CA LEU A 602 18.33 -13.36 -38.78
C LEU A 602 19.80 -12.97 -38.84
N LEU A 603 20.48 -12.82 -37.70
CA LEU A 603 21.90 -12.47 -37.65
C LEU A 603 22.82 -13.67 -37.96
N GLY A 604 22.43 -14.89 -37.56
CA GLY A 604 23.15 -16.12 -37.92
C GLY A 604 23.14 -16.39 -39.43
N SER A 605 22.02 -16.08 -40.10
CA SER A 605 21.93 -16.10 -41.56
C SER A 605 22.81 -15.04 -42.24
N VAL A 606 23.09 -13.89 -41.62
CA VAL A 606 24.00 -12.87 -42.18
C VAL A 606 25.47 -13.32 -42.10
N SER A 607 25.89 -13.99 -41.02
CA SER A 607 27.24 -14.60 -40.96
C SER A 607 27.43 -15.72 -41.98
N PHE A 608 26.37 -16.49 -42.27
CA PHE A 608 26.43 -17.59 -43.25
C PHE A 608 26.40 -17.11 -44.71
N VAL A 609 25.69 -16.01 -45.00
CA VAL A 609 25.65 -15.39 -46.35
C VAL A 609 26.99 -14.76 -46.74
N GLN A 610 27.82 -14.40 -45.77
CA GLN A 610 29.17 -13.90 -46.05
C GLN A 610 30.17 -15.01 -46.42
N THR A 611 29.81 -16.29 -46.25
CA THR A 611 30.73 -17.42 -46.48
C THR A 611 30.47 -18.23 -47.74
N ARG A 612 29.26 -18.24 -48.33
CA ARG A 612 29.03 -18.86 -49.65
C ARG A 612 27.93 -18.15 -50.44
N GLY A 613 28.20 -18.01 -51.74
CA GLY A 613 27.37 -17.34 -52.72
C GLY A 613 25.96 -17.92 -52.90
N GLU A 614 25.21 -17.15 -53.67
CA GLU A 614 23.79 -17.22 -53.99
C GLU A 614 23.15 -18.61 -54.08
N LEU A 615 21.82 -18.60 -53.87
CA LEU A 615 20.85 -19.69 -53.79
C LEU A 615 20.56 -20.16 -52.36
N SER A 616 19.26 -20.12 -52.02
CA SER A 616 18.57 -20.95 -51.01
C SER A 616 17.97 -20.32 -49.74
N PHE A 617 17.61 -19.02 -49.74
CA PHE A 617 16.80 -18.45 -48.63
C PHE A 617 15.37 -19.06 -48.55
N ILE A 618 14.79 -19.46 -49.69
CA ILE A 618 13.46 -20.13 -49.75
C ILE A 618 13.53 -21.60 -49.27
N ARG A 619 14.68 -22.27 -49.38
CA ARG A 619 14.85 -23.65 -48.88
C ARG A 619 15.00 -23.69 -47.36
N TYR A 620 15.57 -22.66 -46.73
CA TYR A 620 15.72 -22.60 -45.27
C TYR A 620 14.39 -22.42 -44.52
N LEU A 621 13.46 -21.63 -45.09
CA LEU A 621 12.09 -21.48 -44.56
C LEU A 621 11.24 -22.75 -44.71
N ARG A 622 11.45 -23.55 -45.76
CA ARG A 622 10.75 -24.85 -45.95
C ARG A 622 11.35 -25.99 -45.11
N TRP A 623 12.65 -25.98 -44.82
CA TRP A 623 13.30 -27.06 -44.08
C TRP A 623 12.92 -27.09 -42.59
N THR A 624 12.61 -25.94 -42.01
CA THR A 624 12.19 -25.80 -40.60
C THR A 624 10.70 -26.09 -40.37
N SER A 625 9.85 -26.02 -41.41
CA SER A 625 8.44 -26.44 -41.31
C SER A 625 8.26 -27.96 -41.40
N VAL A 626 9.15 -28.67 -42.09
CA VAL A 626 9.06 -30.14 -42.28
C VAL A 626 9.62 -30.93 -41.07
N GLN A 627 10.52 -30.35 -40.27
CA GLN A 627 11.03 -31.01 -39.05
C GLN A 627 10.09 -30.96 -37.83
N ARG A 628 8.96 -30.23 -37.88
CA ARG A 628 7.91 -30.34 -36.85
C ARG A 628 6.97 -31.54 -37.04
N ALA A 629 6.94 -32.16 -38.23
CA ALA A 629 6.13 -33.34 -38.49
C ALA A 629 6.86 -34.67 -38.19
N SER A 630 8.20 -34.70 -38.22
CA SER A 630 8.99 -35.92 -38.00
C SER A 630 9.41 -36.18 -36.55
N LYS A 631 9.16 -35.25 -35.62
CA LYS A 631 9.44 -35.43 -34.18
C LYS A 631 8.28 -35.96 -33.33
N LEU A 632 7.15 -36.32 -33.95
CA LEU A 632 6.02 -36.98 -33.29
C LEU A 632 5.94 -38.50 -33.57
N SER A 633 6.88 -39.09 -34.33
CA SER A 633 6.86 -40.54 -34.63
C SER A 633 8.08 -41.33 -34.08
N VAL A 634 9.00 -40.70 -33.36
CA VAL A 634 10.18 -41.39 -32.78
C VAL A 634 10.23 -41.18 -31.27
N LYS A 635 9.11 -41.52 -30.60
CA LYS A 635 9.04 -41.61 -29.15
C LYS A 635 8.17 -42.79 -28.71
N HIS A 636 8.30 -43.93 -29.39
CA HIS A 636 7.81 -45.25 -28.98
C HIS A 636 8.72 -46.32 -29.60
N MET A 637 9.96 -46.39 -29.14
CA MET A 637 10.80 -47.60 -29.16
C MET A 637 12.10 -47.31 -28.41
N GLY A 638 12.31 -48.00 -27.30
CA GLY A 638 13.58 -48.09 -26.57
C GLY A 638 13.79 -47.05 -25.46
N GLU A 639 13.12 -47.22 -24.33
CA GLU A 639 13.67 -47.87 -23.12
C GLU A 639 12.52 -48.38 -22.24
#